data_AF-B4HXK7-F1
#
_entry.id   AF-B4HXK7-F1
#
_cell.length_a   1.000
_cell.length_b   1.000
_cell.length_c   1.000
_cell.angle_alpha   90.00
_cell.angle_beta   90.00
_cell.angle_gamma   90.00
#
_symmetry.space_group_name_H-M   'P 1'
#
loop_
_entity.id
_entity.type
_entity.pdbx_description
1 polymer ?
#
loop_
_entity_poly.entity_id
_entity_poly.type
_entity_poly.pdbx_seq_one_letter_code
_entity_poly.pdbx_strand_id
1 'polypeptide(L)'
;MKGWFDAFRDDGGPTLYSFSNRTPVTGDVSIVAVSVLFATFYVAFLVIFPGVRKQKFTTFSTVTLSLFVGLVILITRLGSAWHVAHATIIAPYKAFSREKLPARIGTHIGLMHVNVTLTAIPIGNWTPPDIDYNERFTWEGANDMSANYRHALQRGLPFPILTVAEYFSLGREGFSWGGQYRAAGYFASIMLWASLASWLLMNLLLIAVPRYGAYMKALTGALLVCTTVGYHCLLPKRPLSIHLEGGRLEFHFGWCYWLVLVAGILCFIAGVLISIIDLVWPHTFSTVLEVYYGTPYDRHVILEESSDVRYRKPRNSRSLEDPPGLGSRILRRLSSRHVICNLARHRVAIVLPECPAAVVWKTRASSRMHQRVLGDIPSEGRSNWRSSSTRIHCISIRCSSTISTTSTTISSSCSSWAVRWCSIPCIICSAPCRRILDPALLRQPCKSPRCTSTLWRGCCLKTKDIDSVEGKSVSLPCPITEPLDNVYMVLWFRDNAGIPLYSFDVRDKESREQPRHWSAPEVFGSRAKFHFDSQPATLEIKDIKRHDQGIYRCRVDFRTSQTQSFRFNLSVIILPEQPIILDRWGRQLNGTQLGPKQEGDDIVITCRVVGGRPQPQVRWLVNGLLVDNQNEHNSGDVIENRLLWPSVQRNDLNSVFTCQALNTQLDKPKEKSFILDMHLKPLVVKILEPPSSMIADRRYEVSCESSGSRPNAIITWYKGKRQLRRTKDDISKNSTRSELSFVPTTDDDGKSITCRAENPNVNGLYLETMWKLNVVYPPLVTLRLGSTLTPDDIKEGDDVYFECHVQSNPQWRKLLWLHNGIHLEHNTSARVIRSNQSLVLQKITKHYAGNYACSAINDEGETVSNQLPLRVKYTPMCKHADRVILIGASKDETVEVVCEIQADPPPRTFRWKFNNSGETLDVGSERFSVNGSRSILKYTPVTDQDYGTLSCWASNEVGTQQHPCLFQVVLAALPNAVSNCTVFNRTELSVDIQCIPGYDGGLPQIFVLEMFSTRTGITRFNLSNAEEALFSLENLDTLTSMMVQENNSLRLRIYSYNQKGRSAAYLLPDFIIGSTAYKTDDDVTLTLSPVIVGSVLTIIIIGVAIAIRIFVVTFVHNLRRNRHHGSKATAAGVTAQPSDVFKGGNLEKPRWQHTDIKTKSSEDLVEDERDPDVIPSQYVGGSSAGSSGSNASNVGSTTAGTATGSSTSTAVVANANAAASAMSGPGGATSSASATDGHQCASATAAAGGGASKWSPNGNVST
;
A
#
# COMPACT_ATOMS: atom_id res chain seq x y z
N MET A 1 12.14 37.56 69.05
CA MET A 1 12.12 39.03 69.27
C MET A 1 12.81 39.66 68.08
N LYS A 2 12.28 40.73 67.47
CA LYS A 2 13.05 41.55 66.51
C LYS A 2 14.03 42.44 67.27
N GLY A 3 15.17 42.76 66.66
CA GLY A 3 16.15 43.67 67.27
C GLY A 3 15.80 45.13 67.00
N TRP A 4 16.33 46.05 67.81
CA TRP A 4 16.20 47.51 67.58
C TRP A 4 16.66 47.89 66.15
N PHE A 5 17.69 47.21 65.64
CA PHE A 5 18.26 47.41 64.30
C PHE A 5 17.32 47.05 63.13
N ASP A 6 16.18 46.38 63.38
CA ASP A 6 15.16 46.09 62.36
C ASP A 6 14.11 47.21 62.22
N ALA A 7 14.07 48.18 63.14
CA ALA A 7 12.88 49.03 63.37
C ALA A 7 12.50 50.02 62.26
N PHE A 8 13.40 50.27 61.29
CA PHE A 8 13.19 51.21 60.17
C PHE A 8 13.68 50.63 58.84
N ARG A 9 13.43 49.34 58.62
CA ARG A 9 13.76 48.63 57.38
C ARG A 9 12.58 47.79 56.93
N ASP A 10 11.85 48.24 55.92
CA ASP A 10 10.79 47.43 55.30
C ASP A 10 11.39 46.13 54.71
N ASP A 11 12.57 46.23 54.08
CA ASP A 11 13.45 45.10 53.82
C ASP A 11 14.46 44.88 54.97
N GLY A 12 13.98 44.17 55.99
CA GLY A 12 14.78 43.52 57.04
C GLY A 12 15.62 42.37 56.45
N GLY A 13 16.67 42.75 55.71
CA GLY A 13 17.40 41.95 54.71
C GLY A 13 17.51 40.43 54.89
N PRO A 14 16.64 39.65 54.20
CA PRO A 14 16.91 38.26 53.88
C PRO A 14 17.80 38.14 52.63
N THR A 15 17.96 36.93 52.09
CA THR A 15 18.22 36.79 50.64
C THR A 15 17.12 37.51 49.85
N LEU A 16 17.47 38.20 48.76
CA LEU A 16 16.51 38.79 47.81
C LEU A 16 15.47 37.77 47.28
N TYR A 17 15.78 36.48 47.42
CA TYR A 17 14.88 35.36 47.25
C TYR A 17 13.92 35.17 48.43
N SER A 18 12.74 35.78 48.33
CA SER A 18 11.58 35.54 49.20
C SER A 18 11.11 34.07 49.13
N PHE A 19 10.42 33.60 50.17
CA PHE A 19 9.74 32.30 50.20
C PHE A 19 8.81 32.10 48.99
N SER A 20 8.10 33.16 48.58
CA SER A 20 7.19 33.15 47.42
C SER A 20 7.87 32.88 46.08
N ASN A 21 9.19 33.07 45.99
CA ASN A 21 9.94 32.94 44.74
C ASN A 21 10.64 31.59 44.62
N ARG A 22 10.58 30.74 45.66
CA ARG A 22 11.29 29.44 45.69
C ARG A 22 10.74 28.46 44.66
N THR A 23 11.65 27.74 44.02
CA THR A 23 11.32 26.56 43.22
C THR A 23 11.06 25.36 44.15
N PRO A 24 9.84 24.78 44.20
CA PRO A 24 9.58 23.62 45.06
C PRO A 24 10.25 22.36 44.50
N VAL A 25 10.53 21.38 45.37
CA VAL A 25 10.94 20.02 44.97
C VAL A 25 9.73 19.20 44.52
N THR A 26 9.08 19.65 43.44
CA THR A 26 8.17 18.82 42.64
C THR A 26 8.97 18.12 41.54
N GLY A 27 8.63 16.85 41.26
CA GLY A 27 9.23 16.12 40.15
C GLY A 27 8.87 16.78 38.81
N ASP A 28 9.80 16.76 37.84
CA ASP A 28 9.60 17.40 36.54
C ASP A 28 8.33 16.84 35.86
N VAL A 29 7.31 17.70 35.75
CA VAL A 29 5.98 17.37 35.22
C VAL A 29 6.06 16.81 33.80
N SER A 30 7.08 17.22 33.03
CA SER A 30 7.36 16.69 31.68
C SER A 30 7.74 15.21 31.72
N ILE A 31 8.54 14.79 32.70
CA ILE A 31 8.96 13.40 32.90
C ILE A 31 7.77 12.56 33.37
N VAL A 32 6.93 13.08 34.26
CA VAL A 32 5.69 12.43 34.72
C VAL A 32 4.73 12.24 33.54
N ALA A 33 4.49 13.29 32.74
CA ALA A 33 3.60 13.24 31.58
C ALA A 33 4.06 12.22 30.52
N VAL A 34 5.36 12.20 30.19
CA VAL A 34 5.95 11.17 29.29
C VAL A 34 5.81 9.76 29.88
N SER A 35 6.01 9.61 31.20
CA SER A 35 5.85 8.31 31.87
C SER A 35 4.42 7.80 31.81
N VAL A 36 3.43 8.68 32.03
CA VAL A 36 2.00 8.35 31.92
C VAL A 36 1.62 8.01 30.47
N LEU A 37 2.12 8.75 29.48
CA LEU A 37 1.86 8.49 28.05
C LEU A 37 2.32 7.09 27.62
N PHE A 38 3.53 6.66 28.02
CA PHE A 38 4.00 5.31 27.70
C PHE A 38 3.32 4.24 28.56
N ALA A 39 2.92 4.56 29.80
CA ALA A 39 2.14 3.66 30.63
C ALA A 39 0.74 3.39 30.02
N THR A 40 0.04 4.40 29.47
CA THR A 40 -1.26 4.17 28.81
C THR A 40 -1.11 3.36 27.53
N PHE A 41 -0.08 3.62 26.69
CA PHE A 41 0.21 2.76 25.54
C PHE A 41 0.56 1.32 25.94
N TYR A 42 1.31 1.11 27.02
CA TYR A 42 1.66 -0.23 27.50
C TYR A 42 0.45 -0.96 28.12
N VAL A 43 -0.42 -0.26 28.88
CA VAL A 43 -1.68 -0.83 29.38
C VAL A 43 -2.62 -1.19 28.23
N ALA A 44 -2.77 -0.33 27.22
CA ALA A 44 -3.54 -0.64 26.02
C ALA A 44 -2.99 -1.88 25.30
N PHE A 45 -1.66 -2.00 25.16
CA PHE A 45 -1.03 -3.21 24.64
C PHE A 45 -1.34 -4.44 25.50
N LEU A 46 -1.26 -4.37 26.83
CA LEU A 46 -1.59 -5.47 27.73
C LEU A 46 -3.07 -5.90 27.68
N VAL A 47 -3.99 -4.98 27.38
CA VAL A 47 -5.42 -5.29 27.16
C VAL A 47 -5.66 -5.98 25.80
N ILE A 48 -4.90 -5.60 24.76
CA ILE A 48 -4.99 -6.19 23.41
C ILE A 48 -4.29 -7.57 23.35
N PHE A 49 -3.18 -7.73 24.08
CA PHE A 49 -2.27 -8.89 24.02
C PHE A 49 -2.94 -10.27 24.21
N PRO A 50 -3.94 -10.47 25.11
CA PRO A 50 -4.67 -11.73 25.22
C PRO A 50 -5.24 -12.26 23.88
N GLY A 51 -5.67 -11.36 23.00
CA GLY A 51 -6.27 -11.65 21.70
C GLY A 51 -5.30 -12.11 20.60
N VAL A 52 -3.98 -11.95 20.79
CA VAL A 52 -2.96 -12.34 19.79
C VAL A 52 -2.82 -13.87 19.76
N ARG A 53 -3.33 -14.55 18.73
CA ARG A 53 -3.51 -16.02 18.75
C ARG A 53 -2.25 -16.86 18.46
N LYS A 54 -1.15 -16.29 17.95
CA LYS A 54 0.12 -17.00 17.66
C LYS A 54 1.36 -16.26 18.21
N GLN A 55 2.46 -16.99 18.36
CA GLN A 55 3.78 -16.54 18.88
C GLN A 55 3.74 -15.43 19.94
N LYS A 56 2.99 -15.66 21.03
CA LYS A 56 2.78 -14.67 22.11
C LYS A 56 4.08 -14.14 22.74
N PHE A 57 5.17 -14.92 22.80
CA PHE A 57 6.40 -14.50 23.48
C PHE A 57 7.27 -13.53 22.67
N THR A 58 7.41 -13.74 21.35
CA THR A 58 8.28 -12.93 20.47
C THR A 58 7.67 -11.56 20.21
N THR A 59 6.36 -11.51 19.99
CA THR A 59 5.55 -10.29 19.88
C THR A 59 5.59 -9.48 21.17
N PHE A 60 5.30 -10.11 22.33
CA PHE A 60 5.40 -9.48 23.65
C PHE A 60 6.78 -8.88 23.92
N SER A 61 7.85 -9.67 23.73
CA SER A 61 9.22 -9.22 23.98
C SER A 61 9.64 -8.09 23.03
N THR A 62 9.15 -8.09 21.78
CA THR A 62 9.49 -7.06 20.79
C THR A 62 8.78 -5.74 21.06
N VAL A 63 7.47 -5.76 21.33
CA VAL A 63 6.70 -4.54 21.62
C VAL A 63 7.12 -3.94 22.96
N THR A 64 7.26 -4.75 24.01
CA THR A 64 7.70 -4.30 25.35
C THR A 64 9.09 -3.67 25.30
N LEU A 65 10.05 -4.28 24.60
CA LEU A 65 11.38 -3.70 24.42
C LEU A 65 11.34 -2.40 23.61
N SER A 66 10.49 -2.30 22.58
CA SER A 66 10.37 -1.06 21.79
C SER A 66 9.80 0.09 22.60
N LEU A 67 8.70 -0.13 23.35
CA LEU A 67 8.10 0.89 24.22
C LEU A 67 9.07 1.31 25.35
N PHE A 68 9.80 0.36 25.94
CA PHE A 68 10.85 0.65 26.92
C PHE A 68 11.96 1.53 26.34
N VAL A 69 12.46 1.23 25.14
CA VAL A 69 13.50 2.04 24.47
C VAL A 69 13.00 3.46 24.17
N GLY A 70 11.77 3.62 23.66
CA GLY A 70 11.18 4.94 23.41
C GLY A 70 11.01 5.77 24.70
N LEU A 71 10.55 5.12 25.76
CA LEU A 71 10.41 5.72 27.09
C LEU A 71 11.76 6.19 27.65
N VAL A 72 12.80 5.35 27.57
CA VAL A 72 14.16 5.68 28.02
C VAL A 72 14.72 6.86 27.23
N ILE A 73 14.57 6.91 25.91
CA ILE A 73 15.06 8.03 25.08
C ILE A 73 14.44 9.36 25.53
N LEU A 74 13.11 9.41 25.75
CA LEU A 74 12.42 10.64 26.08
C LEU A 74 12.61 11.07 27.54
N ILE A 75 12.55 10.13 28.50
CA ILE A 75 12.87 10.42 29.91
C ILE A 75 14.30 10.91 30.05
N THR A 76 15.27 10.24 29.45
CA THR A 76 16.68 10.61 29.65
C THR A 76 17.08 11.87 28.90
N ARG A 77 16.40 12.23 27.80
CA ARG A 77 16.55 13.56 27.18
C ARG A 77 16.12 14.69 28.13
N LEU A 78 15.03 14.50 28.87
CA LEU A 78 14.47 15.48 29.80
C LEU A 78 15.14 15.45 31.20
N GLY A 79 15.70 14.29 31.58
CA GLY A 79 16.24 14.02 32.91
C GLY A 79 17.50 14.80 33.28
N SER A 80 17.54 15.23 34.54
CA SER A 80 18.64 15.95 35.17
C SER A 80 19.76 15.04 35.72
N ALA A 81 19.65 13.72 35.60
CA ALA A 81 20.50 12.77 36.33
C ALA A 81 21.44 11.95 35.43
N TRP A 82 22.17 12.62 34.53
CA TRP A 82 23.25 12.00 33.75
C TRP A 82 24.56 11.93 34.55
N HIS A 83 24.88 13.00 35.26
CA HIS A 83 26.04 13.08 36.15
C HIS A 83 25.60 13.77 37.45
N VAL A 84 25.84 13.15 38.60
CA VAL A 84 25.28 13.57 39.88
C VAL A 84 26.38 13.70 40.93
N ALA A 85 26.30 14.70 41.79
CA ALA A 85 27.11 14.86 42.99
C ALA A 85 26.24 15.22 44.19
N HIS A 86 26.65 14.76 45.38
CA HIS A 86 26.03 15.13 46.66
C HIS A 86 27.12 15.36 47.71
N ALA A 87 26.99 16.41 48.51
CA ALA A 87 27.89 16.70 49.62
C ALA A 87 27.11 17.27 50.82
N THR A 88 27.63 17.03 52.02
CA THR A 88 27.29 17.81 53.21
C THR A 88 28.28 18.97 53.32
N ILE A 89 27.78 20.20 53.45
CA ILE A 89 28.57 21.43 53.49
C ILE A 89 28.18 22.29 54.69
N ILE A 90 29.05 23.20 55.10
CA ILE A 90 28.81 24.19 56.17
C ILE A 90 29.10 25.57 55.58
N ALA A 91 28.06 26.31 55.19
CA ALA A 91 28.23 27.50 54.36
C ALA A 91 27.24 28.62 54.71
N PRO A 92 27.54 29.89 54.35
CA PRO A 92 26.61 31.00 54.53
C PRO A 92 25.44 30.92 53.53
N TYR A 93 24.22 30.91 54.04
CA TYR A 93 22.98 30.84 53.24
C TYR A 93 22.39 32.22 52.91
N LYS A 94 22.64 33.23 53.75
CA LYS A 94 22.30 34.64 53.51
C LYS A 94 23.49 35.40 52.93
N ALA A 95 23.25 36.26 51.94
CA ALA A 95 24.23 37.24 51.49
C ALA A 95 24.64 38.17 52.64
N PHE A 96 25.92 38.55 52.70
CA PHE A 96 26.52 39.45 53.70
C PHE A 96 26.41 39.03 55.18
N SER A 97 25.86 37.85 55.50
CA SER A 97 25.85 37.28 56.86
C SER A 97 27.10 36.44 57.14
N ARG A 98 27.48 36.35 58.42
CA ARG A 98 28.49 35.40 58.93
C ARG A 98 27.88 34.08 59.45
N GLU A 99 26.55 33.98 59.50
CA GLU A 99 25.84 32.75 59.88
C GLU A 99 26.12 31.63 58.87
N LYS A 100 26.70 30.51 59.31
CA LYS A 100 26.86 29.28 58.51
C LYS A 100 25.91 28.21 59.00
N LEU A 101 25.33 27.45 58.07
CA LEU A 101 24.39 26.37 58.35
C LEU A 101 24.91 25.06 57.73
N PRO A 102 24.81 23.89 58.41
CA PRO A 102 25.04 22.62 57.75
C PRO A 102 23.88 22.30 56.81
N ALA A 103 24.20 22.08 55.55
CA ALA A 103 23.24 21.79 54.49
C ALA A 103 23.72 20.64 53.62
N ARG A 104 22.78 19.90 53.04
CA ARG A 104 23.05 18.90 52.01
C ARG A 104 22.84 19.56 50.67
N ILE A 105 23.93 19.70 49.91
CA ILE A 105 23.90 20.20 48.54
C ILE A 105 23.91 19.02 47.56
N GLY A 106 23.03 19.06 46.57
CA GLY A 106 23.00 18.16 45.43
C GLY A 106 23.25 18.92 44.13
N THR A 107 23.83 18.24 43.15
CA THR A 107 24.01 18.80 41.81
C THR A 107 23.74 17.72 40.79
N HIS A 108 22.69 17.92 40.00
CA HIS A 108 22.18 16.97 39.01
C HIS A 108 22.36 17.58 37.62
N ILE A 109 23.34 17.08 36.87
CA ILE A 109 23.64 17.51 35.49
C ILE A 109 22.78 16.73 34.51
N GLY A 110 21.87 17.43 33.84
CA GLY A 110 21.17 16.97 32.64
C GLY A 110 21.92 17.36 31.36
N LEU A 111 21.29 17.13 30.21
CA LEU A 111 21.92 17.41 28.91
C LEU A 111 21.95 18.91 28.57
N MET A 112 20.85 19.62 28.86
CA MET A 112 20.68 21.05 28.53
C MET A 112 20.54 21.96 29.78
N HIS A 113 20.80 21.42 30.97
CA HIS A 113 20.67 22.14 32.24
C HIS A 113 21.44 21.45 33.38
N VAL A 114 21.74 22.21 34.43
CA VAL A 114 22.10 21.68 35.76
C VAL A 114 21.03 22.08 36.77
N ASN A 115 20.66 21.16 37.66
CA ASN A 115 19.75 21.39 38.76
C ASN A 115 20.51 21.30 40.08
N VAL A 116 20.48 22.36 40.88
CA VAL A 116 21.23 22.47 42.14
C VAL A 116 20.25 22.48 43.31
N THR A 117 20.30 21.45 44.15
CA THR A 117 19.44 21.30 45.32
C THR A 117 20.17 21.68 46.60
N LEU A 118 19.50 22.36 47.53
CA LEU A 118 20.09 22.72 48.83
C LEU A 118 19.04 22.55 49.94
N THR A 119 19.27 21.59 50.83
CA THR A 119 18.39 21.27 51.97
C THR A 119 19.11 21.46 53.29
N ALA A 120 18.47 22.09 54.29
CA ALA A 120 19.07 22.22 55.62
C ALA A 120 19.11 20.88 56.38
N ILE A 121 20.15 20.68 57.19
CA ILE A 121 20.28 19.51 58.07
C ILE A 121 19.89 19.93 59.50
N PRO A 122 18.90 19.28 60.15
CA PRO A 122 18.51 19.62 61.52
C PRO A 122 19.60 19.25 62.53
N ILE A 123 19.75 20.07 63.58
CA ILE A 123 20.73 19.85 64.66
C ILE A 123 20.03 19.91 66.02
N GLY A 124 19.91 18.76 66.69
CA GLY A 124 19.26 18.67 68.01
C GLY A 124 17.81 19.19 68.00
N ASN A 125 17.40 19.90 69.06
CA ASN A 125 16.06 20.48 69.19
C ASN A 125 15.85 21.77 68.39
N TRP A 126 16.81 22.19 67.55
CA TRP A 126 16.63 23.34 66.66
C TRP A 126 15.89 22.89 65.40
N THR A 127 14.65 23.36 65.23
CA THR A 127 13.98 23.34 63.92
C THR A 127 14.76 24.27 62.99
N PRO A 128 15.46 23.77 61.95
CA PRO A 128 16.12 24.66 61.00
C PRO A 128 15.05 25.51 60.30
N PRO A 129 15.38 26.74 59.86
CA PRO A 129 14.49 27.47 58.97
C PRO A 129 14.24 26.61 57.74
N ASP A 130 12.99 26.60 57.27
CA ASP A 130 12.63 25.86 56.05
C ASP A 130 13.50 26.35 54.89
N ILE A 131 14.37 25.46 54.42
CA ILE A 131 15.39 25.68 53.39
C ILE A 131 15.37 24.41 52.56
N ASP A 132 14.61 24.49 51.46
CA ASP A 132 14.60 23.57 50.36
C ASP A 132 14.59 24.42 49.07
N TYR A 133 15.56 24.16 48.20
CA TYR A 133 15.83 24.92 46.97
C TYR A 133 16.07 23.92 45.84
N ASN A 134 15.55 24.19 44.64
CA ASN A 134 15.55 23.28 43.50
C ASN A 134 15.92 24.01 42.19
N GLU A 135 17.06 24.71 42.21
CA GLU A 135 17.37 25.75 41.22
C GLU A 135 17.96 25.18 39.92
N ARG A 136 17.19 25.31 38.83
CA ARG A 136 17.52 24.80 37.49
C ARG A 136 18.12 25.88 36.59
N PHE A 137 19.40 25.75 36.28
CA PHE A 137 20.13 26.60 35.35
C PHE A 137 20.15 25.94 33.96
N THR A 138 19.50 26.55 32.96
CA THR A 138 19.49 26.06 31.57
C THR A 138 20.69 26.58 30.77
N TRP A 139 21.04 25.85 29.70
CA TRP A 139 22.13 26.22 28.79
C TRP A 139 21.84 25.89 27.32
N GLU A 140 20.60 26.10 26.86
CA GLU A 140 20.20 25.72 25.50
C GLU A 140 21.00 26.51 24.44
N GLY A 141 21.07 27.84 24.58
CA GLY A 141 21.98 28.72 23.84
C GLY A 141 23.36 28.87 24.49
N ALA A 142 24.33 29.33 23.69
CA ALA A 142 25.75 29.40 24.09
C ALA A 142 26.03 30.38 25.25
N ASN A 143 25.20 31.42 25.41
CA ASN A 143 25.35 32.47 26.42
C ASN A 143 24.44 32.25 27.65
N ASP A 144 23.43 31.38 27.55
CA ASP A 144 22.31 31.27 28.49
C ASP A 144 22.76 30.99 29.92
N MET A 145 23.75 30.12 30.11
CA MET A 145 24.33 29.83 31.44
C MET A 145 24.88 31.11 32.11
N SER A 146 25.46 32.04 31.34
CA SER A 146 25.96 33.31 31.86
C SER A 146 24.85 34.32 32.14
N ALA A 147 23.74 34.26 31.40
CA ALA A 147 22.55 35.08 31.66
C ALA A 147 21.80 34.57 32.90
N ASN A 148 21.58 33.26 33.01
CA ASN A 148 21.01 32.59 34.17
C ASN A 148 21.83 32.83 35.44
N TYR A 149 23.16 32.78 35.36
CA TYR A 149 24.05 33.13 36.48
C TYR A 149 23.89 34.61 36.91
N ARG A 150 23.83 35.56 35.97
CA ARG A 150 23.56 36.98 36.28
C ARG A 150 22.17 37.19 36.91
N HIS A 151 21.14 36.50 36.42
CA HIS A 151 19.81 36.55 37.02
C HIS A 151 19.76 35.89 38.41
N ALA A 152 20.52 34.83 38.65
CA ALA A 152 20.67 34.22 39.98
C ALA A 152 21.37 35.17 40.98
N LEU A 153 22.38 35.92 40.53
CA LEU A 153 23.01 36.98 41.33
C LEU A 153 22.02 38.12 41.64
N GLN A 154 21.24 38.59 40.64
CA GLN A 154 20.19 39.60 40.83
C GLN A 154 19.07 39.13 41.77
N ARG A 155 18.71 37.84 41.72
CA ARG A 155 17.74 37.19 42.62
C ARG A 155 18.30 36.94 44.03
N GLY A 156 19.60 37.11 44.26
CA GLY A 156 20.26 36.88 45.53
C GLY A 156 20.10 35.44 46.05
N LEU A 157 20.32 34.44 45.19
CA LEU A 157 20.34 33.03 45.61
C LEU A 157 21.43 32.74 46.66
N PRO A 158 21.27 31.69 47.50
CA PRO A 158 22.28 31.28 48.47
C PRO A 158 23.67 31.05 47.85
N PHE A 159 24.73 31.48 48.56
CA PHE A 159 26.10 31.42 48.06
C PHE A 159 26.53 30.04 47.52
N PRO A 160 26.23 28.88 48.16
CA PRO A 160 26.60 27.58 47.63
C PRO A 160 26.02 27.25 46.26
N ILE A 161 24.81 27.73 45.97
CA ILE A 161 24.15 27.53 44.67
C ILE A 161 24.83 28.40 43.60
N LEU A 162 25.16 29.64 43.96
CA LEU A 162 25.92 30.55 43.10
C LEU A 162 27.32 29.99 42.80
N THR A 163 28.05 29.46 43.79
CA THR A 163 29.35 28.81 43.58
C THR A 163 29.24 27.65 42.61
N VAL A 164 28.24 26.76 42.74
CA VAL A 164 28.07 25.66 41.79
C VAL A 164 27.78 26.19 40.37
N ALA A 165 26.92 27.20 40.23
CA ALA A 165 26.62 27.81 38.93
C ALA A 165 27.84 28.52 38.29
N GLU A 166 28.74 29.07 39.09
CA GLU A 166 29.98 29.72 38.64
C GLU A 166 30.93 28.75 37.93
N TYR A 167 31.13 27.54 38.47
CA TYR A 167 31.95 26.49 37.83
C TYR A 167 31.42 26.03 36.45
N PHE A 168 30.14 26.28 36.13
CA PHE A 168 29.55 26.01 34.81
C PHE A 168 29.47 27.24 33.90
N SER A 169 29.55 28.47 34.46
CA SER A 169 29.47 29.71 33.68
C SER A 169 30.84 30.24 33.22
N LEU A 170 31.92 29.93 33.97
CA LEU A 170 33.29 30.27 33.60
C LEU A 170 33.76 29.50 32.34
N GLY A 171 34.50 30.21 31.47
CA GLY A 171 34.90 29.71 30.14
C GLY A 171 36.26 30.22 29.65
N ARG A 172 37.14 30.64 30.56
CA ARG A 172 38.51 31.11 30.27
C ARG A 172 39.48 30.54 31.32
N GLU A 173 40.77 30.72 31.09
CA GLU A 173 41.85 30.42 32.07
C GLU A 173 41.88 28.97 32.58
N GLY A 174 41.77 28.01 31.66
CA GLY A 174 42.03 26.58 31.91
C GLY A 174 40.86 25.78 32.51
N PHE A 175 39.93 26.43 33.23
CA PHE A 175 38.75 25.80 33.84
C PHE A 175 37.62 25.55 32.83
N SER A 176 37.92 24.76 31.78
CA SER A 176 37.02 24.48 30.64
C SER A 176 35.84 23.54 30.94
N TRP A 177 35.60 23.15 32.20
CA TRP A 177 34.57 22.20 32.61
C TRP A 177 33.16 22.59 32.12
N GLY A 178 32.74 23.84 32.35
CA GLY A 178 31.45 24.35 31.89
C GLY A 178 31.27 24.36 30.36
N GLY A 179 32.37 24.34 29.60
CA GLY A 179 32.34 24.14 28.14
C GLY A 179 32.22 22.65 27.76
N GLN A 180 32.97 21.78 28.42
CA GLN A 180 33.02 20.34 28.13
C GLN A 180 31.72 19.63 28.52
N TYR A 181 31.12 19.94 29.68
CA TYR A 181 29.81 19.40 30.06
C TYR A 181 28.70 19.80 29.07
N ARG A 182 28.72 21.05 28.58
CA ARG A 182 27.78 21.48 27.54
C ARG A 182 28.04 20.79 26.20
N ALA A 183 29.29 20.64 25.77
CA ALA A 183 29.64 19.91 24.55
C ALA A 183 29.20 18.44 24.60
N ALA A 184 29.43 17.75 25.72
CA ALA A 184 28.94 16.39 25.95
C ALA A 184 27.40 16.33 25.97
N GLY A 185 26.74 17.28 26.63
CA GLY A 185 25.29 17.42 26.69
C GLY A 185 24.63 17.64 25.32
N TYR A 186 25.16 18.58 24.52
CA TYR A 186 24.72 18.82 23.14
C TYR A 186 24.90 17.57 22.28
N PHE A 187 26.09 16.94 22.32
CA PHE A 187 26.36 15.71 21.56
C PHE A 187 25.37 14.60 21.90
N ALA A 188 25.18 14.32 23.20
CA ALA A 188 24.26 13.28 23.64
C ALA A 188 22.80 13.61 23.30
N SER A 189 22.38 14.87 23.39
CA SER A 189 21.02 15.30 23.01
C SER A 189 20.77 15.16 21.50
N ILE A 190 21.76 15.49 20.66
CA ILE A 190 21.69 15.27 19.20
C ILE A 190 21.63 13.77 18.89
N MET A 191 22.46 12.95 19.55
CA MET A 191 22.45 11.49 19.36
C MET A 191 21.16 10.83 19.87
N LEU A 192 20.51 11.36 20.92
CA LEU A 192 19.19 10.91 21.37
C LEU A 192 18.08 11.32 20.40
N TRP A 193 18.13 12.50 19.79
CA TRP A 193 17.20 12.87 18.71
C TRP A 193 17.37 11.97 17.48
N ALA A 194 18.61 11.67 17.08
CA ALA A 194 18.90 10.71 16.02
C ALA A 194 18.42 9.29 16.39
N SER A 195 18.58 8.89 17.66
CA SER A 195 18.05 7.61 18.19
C SER A 195 16.52 7.58 18.21
N LEU A 196 15.85 8.69 18.50
CA LEU A 196 14.38 8.81 18.46
C LEU A 196 13.85 8.69 17.03
N ALA A 197 14.48 9.37 16.07
CA ALA A 197 14.14 9.24 14.65
C ALA A 197 14.39 7.81 14.14
N SER A 198 15.52 7.21 14.53
CA SER A 198 15.84 5.81 14.25
C SER A 198 14.82 4.84 14.89
N TRP A 199 14.35 5.12 16.11
CA TRP A 199 13.33 4.35 16.82
C TRP A 199 11.94 4.47 16.17
N LEU A 200 11.53 5.66 15.72
CA LEU A 200 10.29 5.84 14.95
C LEU A 200 10.35 5.05 13.63
N LEU A 201 11.45 5.18 12.89
CA LEU A 201 11.67 4.46 11.64
C LEU A 201 11.78 2.94 11.84
N MET A 202 12.38 2.49 12.95
CA MET A 202 12.41 1.09 13.37
C MET A 202 11.00 0.55 13.60
N ASN A 203 10.13 1.26 14.33
CA ASN A 203 8.75 0.79 14.56
C ASN A 203 7.94 0.76 13.26
N LEU A 204 8.07 1.78 12.41
CA LEU A 204 7.42 1.82 11.10
C LEU A 204 7.87 0.65 10.20
N LEU A 205 9.17 0.33 10.17
CA LEU A 205 9.71 -0.76 9.37
C LEU A 205 9.49 -2.15 10.00
N LEU A 206 9.39 -2.28 11.33
CA LEU A 206 8.93 -3.51 11.97
C LEU A 206 7.49 -3.86 11.61
N ILE A 207 6.67 -2.85 11.27
CA ILE A 207 5.30 -3.02 10.76
C ILE A 207 5.31 -3.30 9.25
N ALA A 208 6.09 -2.56 8.46
CA ALA A 208 6.03 -2.61 6.98
C ALA A 208 6.93 -3.68 6.33
N VAL A 209 8.17 -3.84 6.78
CA VAL A 209 9.16 -4.80 6.26
C VAL A 209 10.10 -5.27 7.39
N PRO A 210 9.71 -6.30 8.18
CA PRO A 210 10.37 -6.65 9.44
C PRO A 210 11.89 -6.84 9.38
N ARG A 211 12.42 -7.28 8.23
CA ARG A 211 13.87 -7.42 7.96
C ARG A 211 14.63 -6.10 8.09
N TYR A 212 14.14 -5.02 7.46
CA TYR A 212 14.73 -3.68 7.62
C TYR A 212 14.44 -3.13 9.02
N GLY A 213 13.30 -3.48 9.63
CA GLY A 213 13.02 -3.22 11.04
C GLY A 213 14.08 -3.79 12.00
N ALA A 214 14.59 -5.00 11.73
CA ALA A 214 15.65 -5.63 12.51
C ALA A 214 17.00 -4.89 12.39
N TYR A 215 17.40 -4.50 11.18
CA TYR A 215 18.61 -3.70 10.97
C TYR A 215 18.50 -2.32 11.63
N MET A 216 17.34 -1.66 11.54
CA MET A 216 17.08 -0.39 12.24
C MET A 216 17.02 -0.54 13.76
N LYS A 217 16.62 -1.70 14.29
CA LYS A 217 16.69 -2.02 15.72
C LYS A 217 18.14 -2.12 16.20
N ALA A 218 18.99 -2.81 15.44
CA ALA A 218 20.43 -2.86 15.71
C ALA A 218 21.07 -1.46 15.64
N LEU A 219 20.74 -0.66 14.60
CA LEU A 219 21.22 0.72 14.47
C LEU A 219 20.79 1.61 15.64
N THR A 220 19.52 1.52 16.05
CA THR A 220 18.99 2.27 17.21
C THR A 220 19.74 1.91 18.50
N GLY A 221 19.98 0.61 18.74
CA GLY A 221 20.80 0.17 19.88
C GLY A 221 22.24 0.70 19.83
N ALA A 222 22.87 0.67 18.65
CA ALA A 222 24.22 1.19 18.45
C ALA A 222 24.30 2.71 18.69
N LEU A 223 23.32 3.50 18.22
CA LEU A 223 23.26 4.95 18.46
C LEU A 223 23.14 5.29 19.96
N LEU A 224 22.39 4.50 20.74
CA LEU A 224 22.28 4.68 22.19
C LEU A 224 23.59 4.34 22.93
N VAL A 225 24.27 3.25 22.53
CA VAL A 225 25.61 2.95 23.09
C VAL A 225 26.60 4.07 22.72
N CYS A 226 26.64 4.50 21.46
CA CYS A 226 27.46 5.63 21.01
C CYS A 226 27.11 6.96 21.72
N THR A 227 25.85 7.16 22.13
CA THR A 227 25.44 8.31 22.96
C THR A 227 26.19 8.29 24.29
N THR A 228 26.15 7.17 25.01
CA THR A 228 26.82 7.03 26.33
C THR A 228 28.35 7.05 26.23
N VAL A 229 28.93 6.34 25.25
CA VAL A 229 30.38 6.33 25.01
C VAL A 229 30.87 7.72 24.59
N GLY A 230 30.16 8.41 23.70
CA GLY A 230 30.53 9.76 23.29
C GLY A 230 30.36 10.80 24.42
N TYR A 231 29.32 10.69 25.25
CA TYR A 231 29.18 11.50 26.46
C TYR A 231 30.39 11.29 27.38
N HIS A 232 30.76 10.04 27.68
CA HIS A 232 31.92 9.71 28.50
C HIS A 232 33.24 10.24 27.90
N CYS A 233 33.45 10.10 26.59
CA CYS A 233 34.68 10.55 25.90
C CYS A 233 34.79 12.08 25.75
N LEU A 234 33.67 12.81 25.79
CA LEU A 234 33.64 14.27 25.77
C LEU A 234 33.74 14.91 27.17
N LEU A 235 33.62 14.10 28.23
CA LEU A 235 33.82 14.57 29.60
C LEU A 235 35.30 14.88 29.92
N PRO A 236 35.55 15.73 30.92
CA PRO A 236 36.90 16.08 31.35
C PRO A 236 37.68 14.86 31.88
N LYS A 237 38.90 14.62 31.39
CA LYS A 237 39.79 13.54 31.88
C LYS A 237 40.20 13.66 33.36
N ARG A 238 40.02 14.84 33.96
CA ARG A 238 40.11 15.06 35.42
C ARG A 238 38.70 15.42 35.89
N PRO A 239 38.06 14.60 36.76
CA PRO A 239 36.69 14.86 37.18
C PRO A 239 36.57 16.23 37.83
N LEU A 240 35.44 16.90 37.58
CA LEU A 240 35.09 18.14 38.28
C LEU A 240 34.96 17.83 39.78
N SER A 241 35.62 18.63 40.62
CA SER A 241 35.52 18.52 42.08
C SER A 241 35.35 19.91 42.67
N ILE A 242 34.09 20.29 42.93
CA ILE A 242 33.76 21.59 43.49
C ILE A 242 34.03 21.52 45.00
N HIS A 243 34.95 22.35 45.46
CA HIS A 243 35.31 22.44 46.88
C HIS A 243 34.46 23.52 47.55
N LEU A 244 33.70 23.12 48.57
CA LEU A 244 32.88 23.99 49.40
C LEU A 244 33.34 23.86 50.85
N GLU A 245 33.01 24.85 51.69
CA GLU A 245 33.35 24.76 53.11
C GLU A 245 32.60 23.59 53.76
N GLY A 246 33.33 22.72 54.47
CA GLY A 246 32.80 21.49 55.08
C GLY A 246 32.69 20.27 54.16
N GLY A 247 32.85 20.38 52.83
CA GLY A 247 32.72 19.21 51.94
C GLY A 247 33.06 19.43 50.47
N ARG A 248 33.40 18.35 49.75
CA ARG A 248 33.70 18.36 48.31
C ARG A 248 32.64 17.61 47.51
N LEU A 249 32.20 18.19 46.40
CA LEU A 249 31.26 17.57 45.46
C LEU A 249 32.04 16.71 44.44
N GLU A 250 31.94 15.38 44.59
CA GLU A 250 32.43 14.41 43.61
C GLU A 250 31.28 13.95 42.70
N PHE A 251 31.47 14.10 41.39
CA PHE A 251 30.47 13.72 40.40
C PHE A 251 30.66 12.28 39.89
N HIS A 252 29.56 11.55 39.76
CA HIS A 252 29.50 10.18 39.26
C HIS A 252 28.32 9.98 38.27
N PHE A 253 28.36 8.92 37.46
CA PHE A 253 27.32 8.63 36.47
C PHE A 253 25.98 8.30 37.12
N GLY A 254 24.99 9.15 36.86
CA GLY A 254 23.63 9.02 37.37
C GLY A 254 22.77 8.03 36.58
N TRP A 255 21.56 7.78 37.07
CA TRP A 255 20.69 6.72 36.53
C TRP A 255 20.30 6.92 35.07
N CYS A 256 20.23 8.15 34.55
CA CYS A 256 19.90 8.38 33.14
C CYS A 256 20.97 7.79 32.20
N TYR A 257 22.25 7.94 32.54
CA TYR A 257 23.37 7.37 31.76
C TYR A 257 23.28 5.84 31.71
N TRP A 258 23.04 5.19 32.87
CA TRP A 258 22.95 3.73 32.96
C TRP A 258 21.72 3.16 32.25
N LEU A 259 20.57 3.86 32.28
CA LEU A 259 19.38 3.44 31.53
C LEU A 259 19.63 3.47 30.02
N VAL A 260 20.25 4.52 29.46
CA VAL A 260 20.56 4.57 28.02
C VAL A 260 21.53 3.46 27.63
N LEU A 261 22.55 3.19 28.45
CA LEU A 261 23.51 2.11 28.19
C LEU A 261 22.83 0.73 28.18
N VAL A 262 22.01 0.42 29.20
CA VAL A 262 21.29 -0.86 29.29
C VAL A 262 20.26 -1.02 28.16
N ALA A 263 19.47 0.02 27.88
CA ALA A 263 18.50 0.01 26.78
C ALA A 263 19.19 -0.15 25.42
N GLY A 264 20.32 0.54 25.21
CA GLY A 264 21.15 0.44 24.00
C GLY A 264 21.70 -0.98 23.77
N ILE A 265 22.30 -1.58 24.81
CA ILE A 265 22.83 -2.94 24.76
C ILE A 265 21.72 -3.97 24.49
N LEU A 266 20.59 -3.90 25.21
CA LEU A 266 19.46 -4.81 24.99
C LEU A 266 18.86 -4.67 23.59
N CYS A 267 18.71 -3.44 23.10
CA CYS A 267 18.19 -3.17 21.75
C CYS A 267 19.16 -3.66 20.66
N PHE A 268 20.47 -3.41 20.82
CA PHE A 268 21.51 -3.86 19.90
C PHE A 268 21.58 -5.40 19.81
N ILE A 269 21.68 -6.08 20.96
CA ILE A 269 21.73 -7.55 21.01
C ILE A 269 20.46 -8.16 20.41
N ALA A 270 19.27 -7.63 20.73
CA ALA A 270 18.01 -8.10 20.15
C ALA A 270 17.96 -7.87 18.63
N GLY A 271 18.40 -6.71 18.12
CA GLY A 271 18.46 -6.41 16.69
C GLY A 271 19.42 -7.34 15.95
N VAL A 272 20.62 -7.58 16.50
CA VAL A 272 21.63 -8.47 15.92
C VAL A 272 21.17 -9.93 15.93
N LEU A 273 20.58 -10.43 17.02
CA LEU A 273 20.04 -11.80 17.07
C LEU A 273 18.92 -12.01 16.04
N ILE A 274 17.98 -11.08 15.95
CA ILE A 274 16.89 -11.12 14.96
C ILE A 274 17.47 -11.09 13.52
N SER A 275 18.50 -10.27 13.27
CA SER A 275 19.18 -10.18 11.98
C SER A 275 19.98 -11.45 11.62
N ILE A 276 20.55 -12.15 12.60
CA ILE A 276 21.22 -13.44 12.37
C ILE A 276 20.20 -14.53 12.04
N ILE A 277 19.02 -14.53 12.68
CA ILE A 277 17.95 -15.50 12.38
C ILE A 277 17.39 -15.28 10.97
N ASP A 278 17.21 -14.02 10.53
CA ASP A 278 16.89 -13.65 9.14
C ASP A 278 17.91 -14.19 8.13
N LEU A 279 19.21 -14.05 8.41
CA LEU A 279 20.29 -14.53 7.54
C LEU A 279 20.44 -16.05 7.50
N VAL A 280 20.07 -16.77 8.57
CA VAL A 280 20.24 -18.24 8.66
C VAL A 280 19.00 -19.00 8.18
N TRP A 281 17.78 -18.49 8.42
CA TRP A 281 16.52 -19.17 8.04
C TRP A 281 15.46 -18.21 7.46
N PRO A 282 15.73 -17.54 6.32
CA PRO A 282 14.87 -16.48 5.78
C PRO A 282 13.42 -16.93 5.54
N HIS A 283 13.21 -18.13 5.00
CA HIS A 283 11.86 -18.67 4.72
C HIS A 283 10.99 -18.88 5.98
N THR A 284 11.59 -18.95 7.18
CA THR A 284 10.82 -19.04 8.44
C THR A 284 10.65 -17.71 9.14
N PHE A 285 11.47 -16.71 8.83
CA PHE A 285 11.54 -15.45 9.57
C PHE A 285 10.21 -14.66 9.55
N SER A 286 9.50 -14.65 8.42
CA SER A 286 8.19 -14.00 8.27
C SER A 286 7.13 -14.52 9.26
N THR A 287 7.25 -15.76 9.75
CA THR A 287 6.28 -16.38 10.68
C THR A 287 6.46 -15.94 12.14
N VAL A 288 7.52 -15.20 12.47
CA VAL A 288 7.91 -14.88 13.86
C VAL A 288 7.34 -13.54 14.35
N LEU A 289 6.99 -12.64 13.43
CA LEU A 289 6.49 -11.29 13.74
C LEU A 289 5.11 -10.96 13.17
N GLU A 290 4.54 -11.78 12.26
CA GLU A 290 3.16 -11.72 11.71
C GLU A 290 2.46 -10.34 11.73
N VAL A 291 3.05 -9.33 11.08
CA VAL A 291 2.34 -8.10 10.71
C VAL A 291 1.91 -8.21 9.25
N TYR A 292 0.59 -8.15 9.03
CA TYR A 292 -0.16 -8.16 7.76
C TYR A 292 0.66 -8.29 6.45
N TYR A 293 0.62 -9.50 5.88
CA TYR A 293 0.97 -9.78 4.49
C TYR A 293 0.20 -8.84 3.54
N GLY A 294 0.89 -8.23 2.57
CA GLY A 294 0.25 -7.30 1.62
C GLY A 294 1.15 -6.25 0.98
N THR A 295 2.44 -6.15 1.33
CA THR A 295 3.37 -5.23 0.66
C THR A 295 3.91 -5.82 -0.65
N PRO A 296 4.23 -5.00 -1.68
CA PRO A 296 4.64 -5.51 -2.99
C PRO A 296 5.99 -6.25 -3.01
N TYR A 297 6.73 -6.28 -1.89
CA TYR A 297 8.02 -6.96 -1.75
C TYR A 297 7.92 -8.48 -1.89
N ASP A 298 6.88 -9.12 -1.32
CA ASP A 298 6.65 -10.57 -1.43
C ASP A 298 6.58 -11.03 -2.89
N ARG A 299 6.09 -10.16 -3.78
CA ARG A 299 5.90 -10.48 -5.20
C ARG A 299 7.22 -10.74 -5.93
N HIS A 300 8.35 -10.26 -5.44
CA HIS A 300 9.65 -10.50 -6.08
C HIS A 300 10.29 -11.81 -5.59
N VAL A 301 10.24 -12.08 -4.27
CA VAL A 301 10.76 -13.33 -3.70
C VAL A 301 10.01 -14.55 -4.25
N ILE A 302 8.67 -14.48 -4.32
CA ILE A 302 7.83 -15.58 -4.85
C ILE A 302 8.03 -15.78 -6.37
N LEU A 303 8.37 -14.72 -7.12
CA LEU A 303 8.69 -14.85 -8.54
C LEU A 303 10.04 -15.54 -8.76
N GLU A 304 11.06 -15.20 -7.96
CA GLU A 304 12.39 -15.79 -8.06
C GLU A 304 12.33 -17.31 -7.82
N GLU A 305 11.65 -17.76 -6.77
CA GLU A 305 11.43 -19.19 -6.46
C GLU A 305 10.58 -19.91 -7.53
N SER A 306 9.66 -19.21 -8.21
CA SER A 306 8.88 -19.77 -9.34
C SER A 306 9.70 -20.06 -10.61
N SER A 307 10.93 -19.54 -10.66
CA SER A 307 11.94 -19.85 -11.69
C SER A 307 12.59 -21.20 -11.39
N ASP A 308 13.14 -21.35 -10.18
CA ASP A 308 14.00 -22.46 -9.80
C ASP A 308 13.24 -23.78 -9.56
N VAL A 309 11.99 -23.71 -9.10
CA VAL A 309 11.12 -24.91 -8.98
C VAL A 309 10.89 -25.60 -10.33
N ARG A 310 11.12 -24.92 -11.46
CA ARG A 310 10.96 -25.51 -12.80
C ARG A 310 12.12 -26.39 -13.25
N TYR A 311 13.20 -26.53 -12.47
CA TYR A 311 14.41 -27.29 -12.88
C TYR A 311 14.90 -28.39 -11.90
N ARG A 312 14.02 -28.99 -11.09
CA ARG A 312 14.33 -30.26 -10.38
C ARG A 312 13.14 -31.23 -10.29
N LYS A 313 13.34 -32.46 -10.77
CA LYS A 313 12.44 -33.62 -10.55
C LYS A 313 13.01 -34.60 -9.50
N PRO A 314 12.19 -35.50 -8.91
CA PRO A 314 12.41 -35.98 -7.55
C PRO A 314 12.95 -37.43 -7.44
N ARG A 315 13.50 -37.79 -6.27
CA ARG A 315 13.38 -39.14 -5.67
C ARG A 315 13.86 -39.22 -4.22
N ASN A 316 13.01 -39.72 -3.31
CA ASN A 316 13.22 -40.99 -2.58
C ASN A 316 12.38 -41.08 -1.29
N SER A 317 11.39 -41.97 -1.29
CA SER A 317 10.91 -42.68 -0.10
C SER A 317 11.30 -44.17 -0.24
N ARG A 318 11.47 -44.86 0.88
CA ARG A 318 11.49 -46.34 0.96
C ARG A 318 10.05 -46.76 1.30
N SER A 319 9.34 -47.52 0.46
CA SER A 319 9.57 -48.91 0.02
C SER A 319 9.14 -49.91 1.09
N LEU A 320 8.09 -50.66 0.75
CA LEU A 320 7.61 -51.88 1.39
C LEU A 320 7.03 -52.74 0.26
N GLU A 321 7.72 -53.85 -0.01
CA GLU A 321 7.32 -55.08 -0.74
C GLU A 321 6.83 -55.04 -2.21
N ASP A 322 7.31 -56.05 -2.94
CA ASP A 322 7.13 -56.43 -4.37
C ASP A 322 6.15 -57.64 -4.42
N PRO A 323 5.58 -58.12 -5.57
CA PRO A 323 6.33 -58.55 -6.78
C PRO A 323 5.53 -58.46 -8.14
N PRO A 324 5.83 -59.23 -9.22
CA PRO A 324 6.72 -58.76 -10.28
C PRO A 324 6.16 -58.85 -11.73
N GLY A 325 6.76 -58.15 -12.72
CA GLY A 325 6.33 -58.28 -14.13
C GLY A 325 7.20 -57.65 -15.25
N LEU A 326 8.06 -58.48 -15.86
CA LEU A 326 8.41 -58.58 -17.30
C LEU A 326 8.94 -57.38 -18.15
N GLY A 327 10.01 -57.62 -18.93
CA GLY A 327 10.39 -56.89 -20.18
C GLY A 327 11.26 -55.61 -20.01
N SER A 328 12.56 -55.51 -20.35
CA SER A 328 13.28 -55.71 -21.65
C SER A 328 13.04 -54.60 -22.69
N ARG A 329 14.01 -54.09 -23.49
CA ARG A 329 15.49 -54.19 -23.62
C ARG A 329 15.94 -53.12 -24.68
N ILE A 330 17.25 -53.06 -25.05
CA ILE A 330 17.80 -52.44 -26.31
C ILE A 330 17.72 -50.89 -26.41
N LEU A 331 18.68 -50.10 -26.93
CA LEU A 331 20.15 -50.09 -27.20
C LEU A 331 20.55 -48.59 -27.07
N ARG A 332 21.65 -48.07 -26.49
CA ARG A 332 23.08 -48.42 -26.36
C ARG A 332 23.95 -48.09 -27.61
N ARG A 333 25.02 -47.30 -27.37
CA ARG A 333 26.19 -46.91 -28.22
C ARG A 333 26.05 -45.56 -28.95
N LEU A 334 27.08 -44.70 -29.12
CA LEU A 334 28.48 -44.54 -28.61
C LEU A 334 28.77 -43.00 -28.66
N SER A 335 29.59 -42.32 -27.86
CA SER A 335 31.04 -42.40 -27.59
C SER A 335 31.36 -41.36 -26.47
N SER A 336 32.11 -41.58 -25.37
CA SER A 336 33.59 -41.61 -25.22
C SER A 336 34.32 -40.33 -25.71
N ARG A 337 35.20 -39.64 -24.94
CA ARG A 337 35.70 -39.82 -23.55
C ARG A 337 36.30 -38.52 -22.94
N HIS A 338 36.49 -38.57 -21.62
CA HIS A 338 37.10 -37.62 -20.65
C HIS A 338 38.50 -37.02 -20.96
N VAL A 339 38.85 -35.92 -20.24
CA VAL A 339 40.15 -35.49 -19.61
C VAL A 339 40.07 -33.96 -19.31
N ILE A 340 39.87 -33.47 -18.06
CA ILE A 340 40.77 -33.21 -16.90
C ILE A 340 41.42 -31.79 -16.86
N CYS A 341 41.09 -30.99 -15.81
CA CYS A 341 41.83 -29.85 -15.18
C CYS A 341 42.28 -28.62 -16.05
N ASN A 342 42.62 -27.41 -15.54
CA ASN A 342 42.46 -26.74 -14.22
C ASN A 342 42.70 -25.20 -14.37
N LEU A 343 42.05 -24.36 -13.54
CA LEU A 343 42.39 -22.93 -13.27
C LEU A 343 42.37 -21.93 -14.49
N ALA A 344 42.29 -20.60 -14.34
CA ALA A 344 41.71 -19.73 -13.31
C ALA A 344 41.54 -18.28 -13.83
N ARG A 345 40.58 -17.53 -13.26
CA ARG A 345 40.40 -16.05 -13.29
C ARG A 345 40.26 -15.35 -14.67
N HIS A 346 39.23 -14.50 -14.78
CA HIS A 346 39.44 -13.05 -14.68
C HIS A 346 38.18 -12.30 -14.22
N ARG A 347 38.34 -11.05 -13.74
CA ARG A 347 37.24 -10.17 -13.29
C ARG A 347 36.68 -9.35 -14.45
N VAL A 348 35.38 -9.09 -14.44
CA VAL A 348 34.77 -7.85 -14.96
C VAL A 348 33.77 -7.35 -13.91
N ALA A 349 33.70 -6.04 -13.68
CA ALA A 349 32.69 -5.43 -12.82
C ALA A 349 31.48 -4.98 -13.67
N ILE A 350 30.27 -5.12 -13.14
CA ILE A 350 29.04 -4.65 -13.79
C ILE A 350 28.45 -3.52 -12.95
N VAL A 351 28.13 -2.42 -13.61
CA VAL A 351 27.56 -1.19 -13.02
C VAL A 351 26.07 -1.13 -13.36
N LEU A 352 25.29 -0.51 -12.47
CA LEU A 352 23.85 -0.29 -12.62
C LEU A 352 23.52 0.60 -13.85
N PRO A 353 22.49 0.27 -14.64
CA PRO A 353 21.76 1.21 -15.46
C PRO A 353 20.54 1.79 -14.70
N GLU A 354 20.21 3.05 -14.95
CA GLU A 354 19.09 3.77 -14.30
C GLU A 354 17.77 3.64 -15.07
N CYS A 355 16.63 3.85 -14.37
CA CYS A 355 15.32 4.01 -14.98
C CYS A 355 15.02 5.49 -15.31
N PRO A 356 14.49 5.83 -16.51
CA PRO A 356 14.12 7.20 -16.85
C PRO A 356 12.63 7.51 -16.62
N ALA A 357 12.32 8.64 -15.97
CA ALA A 357 11.06 9.39 -16.11
C ALA A 357 11.23 10.82 -15.55
N ALA A 358 10.53 11.82 -16.13
CA ALA A 358 10.66 13.22 -15.70
C ALA A 358 9.39 14.06 -15.93
N VAL A 359 9.10 14.98 -15.00
CA VAL A 359 8.19 16.13 -15.14
C VAL A 359 8.82 17.27 -14.31
N VAL A 360 9.59 18.20 -14.88
CA VAL A 360 9.19 19.35 -15.71
C VAL A 360 8.30 20.36 -14.97
N TRP A 361 8.93 21.39 -14.42
CA TRP A 361 8.49 22.80 -14.54
C TRP A 361 9.69 23.62 -15.06
N LYS A 362 9.45 24.63 -15.91
CA LYS A 362 10.51 25.22 -16.75
C LYS A 362 10.35 26.73 -16.99
N THR A 363 11.17 27.55 -16.34
CA THR A 363 11.17 29.03 -16.43
C THR A 363 12.44 29.62 -17.06
N ARG A 364 12.64 29.28 -18.34
CA ARG A 364 13.10 30.17 -19.44
C ARG A 364 14.10 31.31 -19.14
N ALA A 365 15.41 31.01 -19.20
CA ALA A 365 16.48 31.87 -19.72
C ALA A 365 17.71 30.97 -20.08
N SER A 366 18.62 31.27 -21.01
CA SER A 366 18.76 32.44 -21.90
C SER A 366 19.22 32.02 -23.32
N SER A 367 19.70 32.97 -24.12
CA SER A 367 20.05 32.90 -25.54
C SER A 367 21.28 32.06 -25.93
N ARG A 368 21.37 31.78 -27.24
CA ARG A 368 22.53 31.92 -28.17
C ARG A 368 23.91 32.23 -27.52
N MET A 369 25.04 31.76 -28.05
CA MET A 369 25.35 31.70 -29.50
C MET A 369 26.50 30.73 -29.85
N HIS A 370 26.58 30.31 -31.12
CA HIS A 370 27.67 29.49 -31.66
C HIS A 370 28.98 30.32 -31.84
N GLN A 371 30.09 29.75 -31.36
CA GLN A 371 31.27 29.33 -32.15
C GLN A 371 31.79 30.25 -33.28
N ARG A 372 33.11 30.56 -33.27
CA ARG A 372 34.05 30.85 -34.39
C ARG A 372 35.40 31.35 -33.82
N VAL A 373 36.58 31.31 -34.47
CA VAL A 373 36.97 30.94 -35.86
C VAL A 373 38.48 30.52 -35.94
N LEU A 374 38.88 29.75 -36.96
CA LEU A 374 40.24 29.54 -37.54
C LEU A 374 41.41 29.06 -36.65
N GLY A 375 42.48 28.45 -37.18
CA GLY A 375 42.65 27.92 -38.56
C GLY A 375 44.06 27.41 -38.90
N ASP A 376 44.09 26.47 -39.85
CA ASP A 376 45.05 26.20 -40.92
C ASP A 376 46.54 25.77 -40.71
N ILE A 377 46.86 24.80 -41.57
CA ILE A 377 48.12 24.12 -41.91
C ILE A 377 48.94 24.98 -42.91
N PRO A 378 50.25 24.70 -43.13
CA PRO A 378 50.64 23.90 -44.33
C PRO A 378 51.81 22.92 -44.07
N SER A 379 52.47 22.40 -45.12
CA SER A 379 53.33 21.20 -45.08
C SER A 379 54.52 21.19 -46.07
N GLU A 380 55.36 20.14 -45.96
CA GLU A 380 56.52 19.72 -46.80
C GLU A 380 57.93 20.04 -46.24
N GLY A 381 59.01 19.30 -46.56
CA GLY A 381 59.08 17.98 -47.18
C GLY A 381 60.52 17.50 -47.50
N ARG A 382 60.72 16.16 -47.47
CA ARG A 382 61.86 15.37 -48.00
C ARG A 382 63.28 15.60 -47.41
N SER A 383 64.16 14.59 -47.28
CA SER A 383 64.02 13.11 -47.36
C SER A 383 65.33 12.40 -46.96
N ASN A 384 65.22 11.23 -46.31
CA ASN A 384 66.27 10.20 -46.08
C ASN A 384 67.51 10.64 -45.27
N TRP A 385 67.95 9.92 -44.24
CA TRP A 385 68.53 8.57 -44.32
C TRP A 385 68.45 7.80 -42.99
N ARG A 386 68.69 6.48 -43.00
CA ARG A 386 68.89 5.66 -41.79
C ARG A 386 70.36 5.61 -41.40
N SER A 387 70.65 5.75 -40.11
CA SER A 387 71.74 5.00 -39.47
C SER A 387 71.45 4.71 -37.98
N SER A 388 72.24 3.79 -37.45
CA SER A 388 72.44 3.34 -36.05
C SER A 388 72.68 4.47 -35.01
N SER A 389 72.69 4.27 -33.68
CA SER A 389 72.78 3.03 -32.89
C SER A 389 72.32 3.17 -31.42
N THR A 390 72.01 2.02 -30.81
CA THR A 390 72.20 1.59 -29.39
C THR A 390 72.57 2.55 -28.23
N ARG A 391 71.88 2.34 -27.08
CA ARG A 391 72.37 1.95 -25.72
C ARG A 391 72.41 2.95 -24.52
N ILE A 392 72.12 2.36 -23.35
CA ILE A 392 72.67 2.55 -21.97
C ILE A 392 71.94 3.45 -20.93
N HIS A 393 71.71 2.83 -19.75
CA HIS A 393 71.37 3.22 -18.34
C HIS A 393 71.21 4.71 -17.92
N CYS A 394 70.34 5.06 -16.96
CA CYS A 394 70.41 4.78 -15.48
C CYS A 394 69.01 4.93 -14.79
N ILE A 395 68.65 4.28 -13.65
CA ILE A 395 69.06 4.45 -12.22
C ILE A 395 68.75 5.87 -11.68
N SER A 396 68.12 6.14 -10.51
CA SER A 396 67.33 5.39 -9.48
C SER A 396 66.78 6.41 -8.42
N ILE A 397 66.43 5.98 -7.19
CA ILE A 397 66.24 6.76 -5.91
C ILE A 397 64.89 7.51 -5.75
N ARG A 398 64.26 7.66 -4.54
CA ARG A 398 64.09 6.83 -3.32
C ARG A 398 62.98 7.44 -2.41
N CYS A 399 62.65 6.78 -1.30
CA CYS A 399 61.60 7.11 -0.31
C CYS A 399 61.89 8.35 0.59
N SER A 400 60.82 8.88 1.24
CA SER A 400 60.70 9.28 2.68
C SER A 400 59.41 10.13 2.90
N SER A 401 58.46 9.78 3.80
CA SER A 401 58.33 10.18 5.24
C SER A 401 58.42 11.70 5.49
N THR A 402 57.55 12.38 6.26
CA THR A 402 56.99 12.10 7.62
C THR A 402 55.63 12.81 7.88
N ILE A 403 54.77 12.38 8.83
CA ILE A 403 54.57 12.89 10.23
C ILE A 403 54.59 14.45 10.29
N SER A 404 53.54 15.17 10.74
CA SER A 404 53.07 15.22 12.15
C SER A 404 51.62 15.72 12.40
N THR A 405 51.15 15.43 13.61
CA THR A 405 49.92 15.85 14.33
C THR A 405 49.75 17.36 14.59
N THR A 406 48.49 17.85 14.67
CA THR A 406 47.82 18.61 15.78
C THR A 406 46.53 19.30 15.26
N SER A 407 45.31 19.01 15.75
CA SER A 407 44.52 19.75 16.79
C SER A 407 44.35 21.27 16.54
N THR A 408 43.19 21.94 16.69
CA THR A 408 41.95 21.62 17.45
C THR A 408 40.77 22.57 17.08
N THR A 409 39.51 22.23 17.42
CA THR A 409 38.34 23.14 17.69
C THR A 409 37.78 24.06 16.56
N ILE A 410 36.53 24.59 16.51
CA ILE A 410 35.19 24.34 17.14
C ILE A 410 34.06 25.05 16.30
N SER A 411 32.79 24.63 16.47
CA SER A 411 31.49 25.31 16.15
C SER A 411 31.16 25.92 14.76
N SER A 412 30.32 25.18 14.02
CA SER A 412 28.99 25.58 13.49
C SER A 412 28.66 26.99 12.92
N SER A 413 28.16 26.95 11.67
CA SER A 413 26.94 27.61 11.11
C SER A 413 26.87 29.12 10.82
N CYS A 414 26.91 29.42 9.52
CA CYS A 414 26.03 30.33 8.74
C CYS A 414 25.62 31.72 9.28
N SER A 415 26.15 32.78 8.63
CA SER A 415 25.29 33.78 7.95
C SER A 415 26.07 34.69 6.98
N SER A 416 25.51 34.89 5.77
CA SER A 416 25.66 36.07 4.89
C SER A 416 27.02 36.47 4.28
N TRP A 417 26.97 37.09 3.10
CA TRP A 417 28.13 37.64 2.36
C TRP A 417 28.46 39.09 2.76
N ALA A 418 29.75 39.46 2.86
CA ALA A 418 30.24 40.83 2.59
C ALA A 418 31.79 40.94 2.40
N VAL A 419 32.19 41.19 1.14
CA VAL A 419 33.32 41.97 0.56
C VAL A 419 34.46 42.56 1.46
N ARG A 420 35.69 42.65 0.86
CA ARG A 420 36.88 43.53 1.14
C ARG A 420 38.05 42.93 1.97
N TRP A 421 39.34 43.26 1.75
CA TRP A 421 40.14 43.77 0.59
C TRP A 421 41.68 43.69 0.88
N CYS A 422 42.51 43.82 -0.18
CA CYS A 422 43.90 44.37 -0.21
C CYS A 422 45.19 43.60 0.22
N SER A 423 46.29 44.06 -0.41
CA SER A 423 47.75 43.92 -0.12
C SER A 423 48.47 42.60 -0.51
N ILE A 424 49.49 42.50 -1.38
CA ILE A 424 50.61 43.38 -1.87
C ILE A 424 51.73 43.54 -0.81
N PRO A 425 53.00 43.13 -1.07
CA PRO A 425 53.97 43.61 -2.10
C PRO A 425 54.54 42.50 -3.02
N CYS A 426 55.46 42.67 -3.99
CA CYS A 426 56.03 43.70 -4.90
C CYS A 426 57.46 43.22 -5.30
N ILE A 427 58.18 43.95 -6.18
CA ILE A 427 59.56 43.69 -6.73
C ILE A 427 59.57 42.82 -8.02
N ILE A 428 60.41 43.05 -9.05
CA ILE A 428 60.79 44.23 -9.87
C ILE A 428 61.85 43.74 -10.93
N CYS A 429 61.72 44.14 -12.21
CA CYS A 429 62.70 43.94 -13.31
C CYS A 429 63.07 42.47 -13.67
N SER A 430 63.69 42.13 -14.81
CA SER A 430 64.27 42.90 -15.94
C SER A 430 64.05 42.23 -17.31
N ALA A 431 64.21 42.98 -18.41
CA ALA A 431 64.32 42.49 -19.80
C ALA A 431 65.83 42.41 -20.21
N PRO A 432 66.31 41.95 -21.41
CA PRO A 432 65.76 42.26 -22.75
C PRO A 432 65.91 41.23 -23.92
N CYS A 433 65.22 41.56 -25.02
CA CYS A 433 65.39 41.25 -26.46
C CYS A 433 66.45 40.26 -27.01
N ARG A 434 65.96 39.28 -27.81
CA ARG A 434 66.34 38.91 -29.22
C ARG A 434 65.29 37.87 -29.70
N ARG A 435 64.52 37.95 -30.79
CA ARG A 435 64.59 38.48 -32.18
C ARG A 435 65.23 37.48 -33.17
N ILE A 436 64.58 37.34 -34.36
CA ILE A 436 64.77 36.33 -35.43
C ILE A 436 64.05 35.00 -35.07
N LEU A 437 62.85 34.66 -35.55
CA LEU A 437 62.33 34.42 -36.93
C LEU A 437 62.72 33.05 -37.51
N ASP A 438 61.81 32.08 -37.38
CA ASP A 438 61.90 30.75 -38.01
C ASP A 438 61.66 30.78 -39.54
N PRO A 439 62.28 29.87 -40.31
CA PRO A 439 62.27 29.94 -41.76
C PRO A 439 61.19 29.08 -42.45
N ALA A 440 60.61 29.68 -43.50
CA ALA A 440 60.30 29.09 -44.81
C ALA A 440 59.48 27.79 -44.92
N LEU A 441 58.40 27.88 -45.70
CA LEU A 441 57.88 26.73 -46.45
C LEU A 441 57.15 27.15 -47.72
N LEU A 442 57.65 26.74 -48.90
CA LEU A 442 56.92 26.48 -50.16
C LEU A 442 57.88 26.25 -51.34
N ARG A 443 57.77 25.10 -52.02
CA ARG A 443 57.60 24.96 -53.50
C ARG A 443 57.89 23.55 -54.01
N GLN A 444 56.97 23.04 -54.83
CA GLN A 444 57.29 22.01 -55.83
C GLN A 444 58.10 22.60 -57.00
N PRO A 445 58.99 21.82 -57.65
CA PRO A 445 59.86 22.32 -58.71
C PRO A 445 59.36 22.00 -60.14
N CYS A 446 59.52 22.96 -61.05
CA CYS A 446 59.65 22.68 -62.48
C CYS A 446 61.10 22.92 -62.93
N LYS A 447 61.74 21.90 -63.50
CA LYS A 447 62.83 22.07 -64.48
C LYS A 447 62.16 22.41 -65.84
N SER A 448 62.79 23.04 -66.82
CA SER A 448 64.19 22.93 -67.27
C SER A 448 64.78 24.31 -67.71
N PRO A 449 65.86 24.44 -68.52
CA PRO A 449 67.02 25.22 -68.06
C PRO A 449 67.24 26.54 -68.83
N ARG A 450 68.17 27.36 -68.32
CA ARG A 450 68.93 28.31 -69.13
C ARG A 450 70.30 27.72 -69.46
N CYS A 451 70.61 27.59 -70.75
CA CYS A 451 72.00 27.58 -71.20
C CYS A 451 72.42 29.03 -71.47
N THR A 452 73.58 29.45 -70.98
CA THR A 452 74.19 30.75 -71.34
C THR A 452 75.70 30.60 -71.47
N SER A 453 76.14 30.06 -72.60
CA SER A 453 77.49 30.24 -73.14
C SER A 453 77.42 30.23 -74.66
N THR A 454 77.38 31.44 -75.23
CA THR A 454 77.85 31.83 -76.58
C THR A 454 77.49 31.01 -77.84
N LEU A 455 77.02 31.77 -78.85
CA LEU A 455 76.78 31.44 -80.27
C LEU A 455 75.52 30.64 -80.65
N TRP A 456 74.94 31.12 -81.77
CA TRP A 456 73.78 30.64 -82.54
C TRP A 456 72.39 30.63 -81.88
N ARG A 457 71.39 31.03 -82.70
CA ARG A 457 69.98 31.22 -82.30
C ARG A 457 69.12 30.04 -82.75
N GLY A 458 68.19 29.61 -81.90
CA GLY A 458 67.05 28.78 -82.26
C GLY A 458 65.90 29.02 -81.28
N CYS A 459 64.77 29.57 -81.73
CA CYS A 459 63.67 29.97 -80.84
C CYS A 459 62.50 28.97 -80.95
N CYS A 460 62.26 28.19 -79.90
CA CYS A 460 61.16 27.23 -79.86
C CYS A 460 59.85 27.89 -79.37
N LEU A 461 58.84 27.92 -80.22
CA LEU A 461 57.48 28.35 -79.89
C LEU A 461 56.84 27.40 -78.86
N LYS A 462 56.33 27.94 -77.75
CA LYS A 462 55.53 27.19 -76.78
C LYS A 462 54.12 26.95 -77.30
N THR A 463 53.61 25.75 -77.08
CA THR A 463 52.22 25.37 -77.34
C THR A 463 51.37 25.56 -76.08
N LYS A 464 50.10 25.96 -76.25
CA LYS A 464 49.09 26.04 -75.19
C LYS A 464 47.93 25.09 -75.48
N ASP A 465 47.59 24.22 -74.54
CA ASP A 465 46.46 23.29 -74.69
C ASP A 465 45.10 24.02 -74.59
N ILE A 466 44.14 23.56 -75.40
CA ILE A 466 42.76 24.02 -75.45
C ILE A 466 41.87 22.79 -75.69
N ASP A 467 40.96 22.52 -74.76
CA ASP A 467 39.99 21.42 -74.90
C ASP A 467 38.64 21.95 -75.39
N SER A 468 37.94 21.19 -76.22
CA SER A 468 36.51 21.42 -76.50
C SER A 468 35.76 20.12 -76.77
N VAL A 469 34.44 20.16 -76.66
CA VAL A 469 33.55 19.00 -76.79
C VAL A 469 33.09 18.83 -78.24
N GLU A 470 33.04 17.60 -78.73
CA GLU A 470 32.48 17.24 -80.04
C GLU A 470 31.08 17.86 -80.24
N GLY A 471 30.88 18.51 -81.39
CA GLY A 471 29.65 19.25 -81.73
C GLY A 471 29.56 20.68 -81.17
N LYS A 472 30.44 21.11 -80.27
CA LYS A 472 30.49 22.51 -79.79
C LYS A 472 31.41 23.39 -80.67
N SER A 473 31.42 24.69 -80.40
CA SER A 473 32.42 25.63 -80.92
C SER A 473 33.67 25.67 -80.03
N VAL A 474 34.80 26.14 -80.58
CA VAL A 474 36.01 26.54 -79.83
C VAL A 474 36.56 27.83 -80.42
N SER A 475 37.09 28.71 -79.57
CA SER A 475 37.78 29.92 -79.98
C SER A 475 39.27 29.80 -79.70
N LEU A 476 40.08 29.62 -80.75
CA LEU A 476 41.53 29.61 -80.66
C LEU A 476 42.04 31.08 -80.66
N PRO A 477 42.62 31.58 -79.56
CA PRO A 477 43.06 32.97 -79.49
C PRO A 477 44.34 33.20 -80.29
N CYS A 478 44.45 34.32 -80.99
CA CYS A 478 45.68 34.80 -81.58
C CYS A 478 45.87 36.28 -81.18
N PRO A 479 46.63 36.56 -80.11
CA PRO A 479 46.79 37.92 -79.63
C PRO A 479 47.57 38.77 -80.63
N ILE A 480 46.92 39.78 -81.20
CA ILE A 480 47.54 40.80 -82.04
C ILE A 480 48.00 41.92 -81.09
N THR A 481 49.30 42.23 -81.08
CA THR A 481 49.91 43.19 -80.13
C THR A 481 49.99 44.63 -80.63
N GLU A 482 49.57 44.88 -81.87
CA GLU A 482 49.65 46.19 -82.54
C GLU A 482 48.29 46.55 -83.17
N PRO A 483 48.03 47.85 -83.47
CA PRO A 483 46.82 48.26 -84.17
C PRO A 483 46.65 47.56 -85.53
N LEU A 484 45.39 47.36 -85.94
CA LEU A 484 45.06 46.59 -87.15
C LEU A 484 45.72 47.17 -88.43
N ASP A 485 45.96 48.48 -88.49
CA ASP A 485 46.66 49.14 -89.60
C ASP A 485 48.13 48.73 -89.77
N ASN A 486 48.78 48.21 -88.73
CA ASN A 486 50.13 47.62 -88.80
C ASN A 486 50.10 46.13 -89.15
N VAL A 487 48.94 45.47 -89.15
CA VAL A 487 48.83 44.06 -89.56
C VAL A 487 48.93 43.97 -91.10
N TYR A 488 49.70 42.99 -91.57
CA TYR A 488 49.79 42.63 -92.97
C TYR A 488 48.78 41.52 -93.29
N MET A 489 48.88 40.38 -92.60
CA MET A 489 47.91 39.29 -92.66
C MET A 489 48.01 38.34 -91.47
N VAL A 490 46.92 37.62 -91.17
CA VAL A 490 46.89 36.52 -90.19
C VAL A 490 46.71 35.19 -90.92
N LEU A 491 47.54 34.21 -90.58
CA LEU A 491 47.55 32.87 -91.20
C LEU A 491 47.51 31.80 -90.11
N TRP A 492 46.57 30.86 -90.22
CA TRP A 492 46.49 29.69 -89.37
C TRP A 492 46.93 28.43 -90.10
N PHE A 493 47.78 27.63 -89.46
CA PHE A 493 48.29 26.35 -89.95
C PHE A 493 47.91 25.24 -88.97
N ARG A 494 47.93 23.99 -89.43
CA ARG A 494 48.08 22.79 -88.57
C ARG A 494 49.48 22.26 -88.82
N ASP A 495 50.24 21.94 -87.78
CA ASP A 495 51.71 21.77 -87.90
C ASP A 495 52.15 20.66 -88.89
N ASN A 496 51.26 19.71 -89.21
CA ASN A 496 51.53 18.62 -90.17
C ASN A 496 51.18 18.97 -91.64
N ALA A 497 50.55 20.12 -91.92
CA ALA A 497 49.94 20.39 -93.23
C ALA A 497 50.81 21.20 -94.20
N GLY A 498 51.76 22.01 -93.69
CA GLY A 498 52.60 22.92 -94.48
C GLY A 498 51.87 24.15 -95.05
N ILE A 499 50.68 23.97 -95.61
CA ILE A 499 49.80 25.02 -96.12
C ILE A 499 48.96 25.70 -95.01
N PRO A 500 48.53 26.96 -95.19
CA PRO A 500 47.55 27.58 -94.31
C PRO A 500 46.17 26.92 -94.47
N LEU A 501 45.43 26.81 -93.37
CA LEU A 501 44.05 26.32 -93.31
C LEU A 501 43.01 27.43 -93.19
N TYR A 502 43.44 28.61 -92.73
CA TYR A 502 42.65 29.84 -92.71
C TYR A 502 43.57 31.03 -92.93
N SER A 503 43.14 31.99 -93.73
CA SER A 503 43.82 33.27 -93.95
C SER A 503 42.86 34.44 -93.78
N PHE A 504 43.39 35.55 -93.26
CA PHE A 504 42.69 36.80 -93.05
C PHE A 504 43.64 37.93 -93.50
N ASP A 505 43.26 38.62 -94.56
CA ASP A 505 44.11 39.52 -95.33
C ASP A 505 43.64 40.98 -95.17
N VAL A 506 44.56 41.86 -94.74
CA VAL A 506 44.29 43.27 -94.42
C VAL A 506 45.13 44.19 -95.32
N ARG A 507 45.57 43.71 -96.49
CA ARG A 507 46.40 44.48 -97.43
C ARG A 507 45.57 45.36 -98.35
N ASP A 508 44.36 44.92 -98.67
CA ASP A 508 43.43 45.66 -99.53
C ASP A 508 42.79 46.82 -98.75
N LYS A 509 42.71 48.00 -99.36
CA LYS A 509 42.33 49.24 -98.64
C LYS A 509 40.84 49.55 -98.69
N GLU A 510 40.12 49.04 -99.69
CA GLU A 510 38.74 49.45 -99.97
C GLU A 510 37.70 48.69 -99.14
N SER A 511 38.02 47.51 -98.61
CA SER A 511 37.08 46.66 -97.84
C SER A 511 37.36 46.62 -96.33
N ARG A 512 37.75 47.74 -95.72
CA ARG A 512 38.11 47.83 -94.28
C ARG A 512 37.05 47.31 -93.30
N GLU A 513 35.76 47.34 -93.67
CA GLU A 513 34.67 46.80 -92.84
C GLU A 513 34.49 45.28 -92.96
N GLN A 514 35.00 44.64 -94.02
CA GLN A 514 35.02 43.19 -94.21
C GLN A 514 36.35 42.76 -94.87
N PRO A 515 37.41 42.53 -94.08
CA PRO A 515 38.70 42.08 -94.60
C PRO A 515 38.60 40.70 -95.26
N ARG A 516 39.33 40.51 -96.37
CA ARG A 516 39.22 39.31 -97.19
C ARG A 516 39.75 38.09 -96.45
N HIS A 517 38.90 37.09 -96.21
CA HIS A 517 39.29 35.83 -95.59
C HIS A 517 39.12 34.63 -96.53
N TRP A 518 39.80 33.53 -96.22
CA TRP A 518 39.64 32.24 -96.89
C TRP A 518 39.83 31.11 -95.87
N SER A 519 39.08 30.02 -96.04
CA SER A 519 39.17 28.80 -95.23
C SER A 519 39.34 27.59 -96.14
N ALA A 520 40.16 26.62 -95.74
CA ALA A 520 40.36 25.37 -96.48
C ALA A 520 39.03 24.57 -96.53
N PRO A 521 38.44 24.33 -97.73
CA PRO A 521 37.12 23.70 -97.83
C PRO A 521 37.06 22.29 -97.22
N GLU A 522 38.12 21.50 -97.42
CA GLU A 522 38.22 20.10 -97.00
C GLU A 522 38.45 19.92 -95.48
N VAL A 523 38.85 20.98 -94.77
CA VAL A 523 39.20 20.90 -93.34
C VAL A 523 38.20 21.66 -92.48
N PHE A 524 37.93 22.92 -92.82
CA PHE A 524 37.00 23.76 -92.05
C PHE A 524 35.74 24.13 -92.85
N GLY A 525 35.85 24.34 -94.17
CA GLY A 525 34.74 24.88 -94.94
C GLY A 525 34.22 26.20 -94.34
N SER A 526 32.90 26.33 -94.21
CA SER A 526 32.24 27.47 -93.56
C SER A 526 32.24 27.43 -92.02
N ARG A 527 32.81 26.39 -91.39
CA ARG A 527 32.78 26.24 -89.91
C ARG A 527 33.69 27.20 -89.16
N ALA A 528 34.74 27.72 -89.81
CA ALA A 528 35.74 28.59 -89.19
C ALA A 528 35.53 30.06 -89.54
N LYS A 529 35.57 30.96 -88.55
CA LYS A 529 35.55 32.41 -88.72
C LYS A 529 36.56 33.08 -87.77
N PHE A 530 37.40 33.96 -88.30
CA PHE A 530 38.26 34.82 -87.48
C PHE A 530 37.51 36.09 -87.06
N HIS A 531 37.43 36.32 -85.75
CA HIS A 531 36.88 37.54 -85.14
C HIS A 531 38.07 38.40 -84.69
N PHE A 532 38.35 39.47 -85.42
CA PHE A 532 39.48 40.36 -85.17
C PHE A 532 39.17 41.45 -84.12
N ASP A 533 37.89 41.81 -83.94
CA ASP A 533 37.42 42.79 -82.95
C ASP A 533 37.44 42.28 -81.51
N SER A 534 37.54 40.95 -81.32
CA SER A 534 37.68 40.36 -80.00
C SER A 534 39.07 40.65 -79.40
N GLN A 535 39.15 40.82 -78.08
CA GLN A 535 40.42 41.01 -77.36
C GLN A 535 40.66 39.86 -76.39
N PRO A 536 41.64 38.97 -76.63
CA PRO A 536 42.44 38.84 -77.87
C PRO A 536 41.60 38.36 -79.06
N ALA A 537 42.07 38.62 -80.28
CA ALA A 537 41.42 38.16 -81.51
C ALA A 537 41.34 36.62 -81.54
N THR A 538 40.32 36.04 -82.17
CA THR A 538 40.04 34.59 -82.06
C THR A 538 39.61 33.97 -83.39
N LEU A 539 40.13 32.77 -83.70
CA LEU A 539 39.53 31.89 -84.69
C LEU A 539 38.47 31.03 -84.01
N GLU A 540 37.20 31.34 -84.23
CA GLU A 540 36.10 30.46 -83.85
C GLU A 540 36.01 29.32 -84.88
N ILE A 541 35.96 28.07 -84.40
CA ILE A 541 35.65 26.88 -85.19
C ILE A 541 34.38 26.28 -84.61
N LYS A 542 33.31 26.22 -85.40
CA LYS A 542 31.99 25.67 -85.03
C LYS A 542 31.89 24.18 -85.33
N ASP A 543 31.03 23.48 -84.60
CA ASP A 543 30.69 22.06 -84.82
C ASP A 543 31.96 21.17 -84.97
N ILE A 544 32.75 21.12 -83.90
CA ILE A 544 34.03 20.41 -83.85
C ILE A 544 33.83 18.90 -84.01
N LYS A 545 34.66 18.29 -84.85
CA LYS A 545 34.71 16.83 -85.08
C LYS A 545 36.01 16.26 -84.53
N ARG A 546 36.03 14.95 -84.25
CA ARG A 546 37.24 14.21 -83.80
C ARG A 546 38.49 14.47 -84.66
N HIS A 547 38.33 14.64 -85.97
CA HIS A 547 39.45 14.91 -86.89
C HIS A 547 40.04 16.33 -86.79
N ASP A 548 39.40 17.25 -86.07
CA ASP A 548 39.92 18.59 -85.82
C ASP A 548 40.98 18.59 -84.69
N GLN A 549 41.17 17.48 -83.97
CA GLN A 549 42.18 17.37 -82.90
C GLN A 549 43.62 17.55 -83.43
N GLY A 550 44.40 18.43 -82.81
CA GLY A 550 45.84 18.56 -83.11
C GLY A 550 46.43 19.95 -82.87
N ILE A 551 47.69 20.12 -83.25
CA ILE A 551 48.43 21.36 -83.02
C ILE A 551 48.20 22.35 -84.17
N TYR A 552 47.56 23.46 -83.82
CA TYR A 552 47.35 24.63 -84.66
C TYR A 552 48.39 25.70 -84.35
N ARG A 553 48.78 26.46 -85.38
CA ARG A 553 49.71 27.58 -85.27
C ARG A 553 49.12 28.82 -85.92
N CYS A 554 48.85 29.85 -85.13
CA CYS A 554 48.62 31.19 -85.68
C CYS A 554 49.97 31.84 -86.03
N ARG A 555 49.99 32.59 -87.12
CA ARG A 555 51.07 33.48 -87.57
C ARG A 555 50.44 34.84 -87.85
N VAL A 556 50.97 35.89 -87.25
CA VAL A 556 50.61 37.28 -87.56
C VAL A 556 51.80 37.93 -88.22
N ASP A 557 51.66 38.30 -89.49
CA ASP A 557 52.64 39.14 -90.18
C ASP A 557 52.24 40.60 -90.01
N PHE A 558 53.22 41.45 -89.68
CA PHE A 558 53.06 42.89 -89.54
C PHE A 558 53.78 43.61 -90.69
N ARG A 559 53.41 44.87 -90.94
CA ARG A 559 53.95 45.69 -92.02
C ARG A 559 55.34 46.25 -91.73
N THR A 560 55.67 46.42 -90.45
CA THR A 560 56.87 47.14 -89.97
C THR A 560 57.63 46.39 -88.86
N SER A 561 56.99 45.46 -88.16
CA SER A 561 57.58 44.68 -87.06
C SER A 561 57.71 43.19 -87.42
N GLN A 562 58.33 42.39 -86.54
CA GLN A 562 58.62 40.98 -86.81
C GLN A 562 57.37 40.11 -86.69
N THR A 563 57.20 39.18 -87.63
CA THR A 563 56.18 38.12 -87.60
C THR A 563 56.11 37.45 -86.23
N GLN A 564 54.93 37.47 -85.61
CA GLN A 564 54.66 36.74 -84.39
C GLN A 564 53.97 35.40 -84.71
N SER A 565 54.08 34.44 -83.78
CA SER A 565 53.42 33.15 -83.93
C SER A 565 53.11 32.53 -82.57
N PHE A 566 51.99 31.81 -82.51
CA PHE A 566 51.47 31.18 -81.30
C PHE A 566 50.98 29.77 -81.65
N ARG A 567 51.26 28.78 -80.80
CA ARG A 567 50.84 27.38 -80.99
C ARG A 567 49.77 26.99 -79.98
N PHE A 568 48.78 26.23 -80.44
CA PHE A 568 47.66 25.73 -79.65
C PHE A 568 47.44 24.25 -79.93
N ASN A 569 47.33 23.43 -78.90
CA ASN A 569 46.99 22.01 -79.04
C ASN A 569 45.49 21.85 -78.76
N LEU A 570 44.69 21.59 -79.80
CA LEU A 570 43.26 21.40 -79.67
C LEU A 570 42.95 19.92 -79.37
N SER A 571 42.46 19.62 -78.17
CA SER A 571 41.93 18.31 -77.80
C SER A 571 40.43 18.26 -78.04
N VAL A 572 39.91 17.14 -78.59
CA VAL A 572 38.48 16.94 -78.80
C VAL A 572 37.93 15.91 -77.82
N ILE A 573 37.03 16.36 -76.95
CA ILE A 573 36.38 15.58 -75.90
C ILE A 573 35.08 14.97 -76.44
N ILE A 574 34.92 13.66 -76.24
CA ILE A 574 33.72 12.89 -76.59
C ILE A 574 32.95 12.62 -75.28
N LEU A 575 31.68 13.00 -75.21
CA LEU A 575 30.85 12.71 -74.04
C LEU A 575 30.40 11.24 -74.00
N PRO A 576 30.14 10.67 -72.81
CA PRO A 576 29.60 9.32 -72.67
C PRO A 576 28.09 9.25 -72.95
N GLU A 577 27.59 8.04 -73.14
CA GLU A 577 26.15 7.73 -73.18
C GLU A 577 25.48 7.93 -71.80
N GLN A 578 24.15 7.91 -71.76
CA GLN A 578 23.42 8.11 -70.52
C GLN A 578 23.45 6.84 -69.63
N PRO A 579 23.75 6.95 -68.32
CA PRO A 579 23.91 5.79 -67.45
C PRO A 579 22.68 4.86 -67.39
N ILE A 580 22.94 3.57 -67.54
CA ILE A 580 21.96 2.49 -67.38
C ILE A 580 22.17 1.88 -65.99
N ILE A 581 21.10 1.73 -65.21
CA ILE A 581 21.16 1.08 -63.89
C ILE A 581 20.55 -0.32 -63.98
N LEU A 582 21.31 -1.31 -63.53
CA LEU A 582 20.99 -2.73 -63.52
C LEU A 582 20.73 -3.20 -62.09
N ASP A 583 19.83 -4.16 -61.93
CA ASP A 583 19.58 -4.85 -60.66
C ASP A 583 20.63 -5.94 -60.35
N ARG A 584 20.52 -6.58 -59.19
CA ARG A 584 21.38 -7.69 -58.74
C ARG A 584 21.38 -8.94 -59.64
N TRP A 585 20.56 -8.98 -60.70
CA TRP A 585 20.50 -10.03 -61.71
C TRP A 585 20.89 -9.52 -63.11
N GLY A 586 21.42 -8.28 -63.22
CA GLY A 586 21.87 -7.68 -64.47
C GLY A 586 20.75 -7.10 -65.34
N ARG A 587 19.51 -7.00 -64.84
CA ARG A 587 18.36 -6.51 -65.61
C ARG A 587 18.22 -5.00 -65.45
N GLN A 588 17.92 -4.30 -66.54
CA GLN A 588 17.74 -2.84 -66.51
C GLN A 588 16.50 -2.43 -65.70
N LEU A 589 16.68 -1.47 -64.79
CA LEU A 589 15.59 -0.80 -64.10
C LEU A 589 14.98 0.29 -64.99
N ASN A 590 13.71 0.12 -65.36
CA ASN A 590 13.00 1.02 -66.29
C ASN A 590 12.17 2.12 -65.60
N GLY A 591 11.92 1.99 -64.29
CA GLY A 591 11.12 2.96 -63.52
C GLY A 591 11.92 4.14 -62.95
N THR A 592 11.38 4.75 -61.90
CA THR A 592 12.02 5.79 -61.08
C THR A 592 12.07 5.42 -59.59
N GLN A 593 11.51 4.28 -59.20
CA GLN A 593 11.47 3.77 -57.83
C GLN A 593 12.29 2.49 -57.67
N LEU A 594 12.85 2.30 -56.49
CA LEU A 594 13.65 1.14 -56.09
C LEU A 594 13.03 0.55 -54.82
N GLY A 595 12.19 -0.47 -54.98
CA GLY A 595 11.44 -1.06 -53.86
C GLY A 595 10.06 -1.59 -54.28
N PRO A 596 9.12 -1.79 -53.33
CA PRO A 596 9.27 -1.53 -51.89
C PRO A 596 10.25 -2.52 -51.22
N LYS A 597 11.09 -1.99 -50.32
CA LYS A 597 12.08 -2.72 -49.50
C LYS A 597 11.67 -2.83 -48.03
N GLN A 598 12.19 -3.81 -47.30
CA GLN A 598 12.03 -3.91 -45.85
C GLN A 598 13.26 -3.37 -45.10
N GLU A 599 13.10 -3.07 -43.81
CA GLU A 599 14.24 -2.68 -42.95
C GLU A 599 15.24 -3.84 -42.82
N GLY A 600 16.51 -3.57 -43.09
CA GLY A 600 17.57 -4.59 -43.08
C GLY A 600 17.74 -5.36 -44.40
N ASP A 601 16.93 -5.10 -45.43
CA ASP A 601 17.23 -5.58 -46.79
C ASP A 601 18.55 -5.02 -47.31
N ASP A 602 19.27 -5.79 -48.14
CA ASP A 602 20.37 -5.25 -48.93
C ASP A 602 19.86 -4.70 -50.28
N ILE A 603 20.49 -3.61 -50.74
CA ILE A 603 20.38 -3.08 -52.10
C ILE A 603 21.69 -3.34 -52.83
N VAL A 604 21.60 -3.94 -54.03
CA VAL A 604 22.71 -4.12 -54.95
C VAL A 604 22.26 -3.62 -56.32
N ILE A 605 22.93 -2.59 -56.82
CA ILE A 605 22.65 -1.95 -58.11
C ILE A 605 23.96 -1.65 -58.84
N THR A 606 24.04 -1.99 -60.12
CA THR A 606 25.22 -1.72 -60.96
C THR A 606 24.88 -0.61 -61.95
N CYS A 607 25.68 0.45 -61.96
CA CYS A 607 25.62 1.45 -62.99
C CYS A 607 26.56 1.09 -64.13
N ARG A 608 26.06 1.07 -65.36
CA ARG A 608 26.82 0.82 -66.59
C ARG A 608 26.78 2.05 -67.49
N VAL A 609 27.95 2.45 -67.97
CA VAL A 609 28.17 3.60 -68.84
C VAL A 609 29.02 3.17 -70.04
N VAL A 610 28.69 3.69 -71.23
CA VAL A 610 29.37 3.34 -72.48
C VAL A 610 30.01 4.60 -73.08
N GLY A 611 31.24 4.45 -73.58
CA GLY A 611 31.99 5.46 -74.31
C GLY A 611 32.49 6.65 -73.48
N GLY A 612 33.03 7.63 -74.21
CA GLY A 612 33.57 8.89 -73.68
C GLY A 612 35.10 8.95 -73.70
N ARG A 613 35.65 10.08 -74.15
CA ARG A 613 37.10 10.33 -74.22
C ARG A 613 37.41 11.77 -73.77
N PRO A 614 38.25 12.01 -72.74
CA PRO A 614 38.90 11.02 -71.86
C PRO A 614 37.91 10.09 -71.16
N GLN A 615 38.41 8.99 -70.59
CA GLN A 615 37.55 7.97 -69.99
C GLN A 615 36.75 8.55 -68.80
N PRO A 616 35.42 8.43 -68.76
CA PRO A 616 34.61 9.04 -67.70
C PRO A 616 34.76 8.32 -66.36
N GLN A 617 34.72 9.08 -65.26
CA GLN A 617 34.55 8.51 -63.92
C GLN A 617 33.06 8.23 -63.67
N VAL A 618 32.72 6.97 -63.40
CA VAL A 618 31.36 6.55 -63.01
C VAL A 618 31.29 6.57 -61.48
N ARG A 619 30.28 7.24 -60.92
CA ARG A 619 30.18 7.42 -59.47
C ARG A 619 28.74 7.40 -58.98
N TRP A 620 28.54 6.89 -57.77
CA TRP A 620 27.26 6.87 -57.08
C TRP A 620 27.14 8.01 -56.09
N LEU A 621 26.06 8.77 -56.22
CA LEU A 621 25.64 9.77 -55.25
C LEU A 621 24.34 9.31 -54.58
N VAL A 622 24.30 9.31 -53.26
CA VAL A 622 23.07 9.08 -52.48
C VAL A 622 22.69 10.41 -51.85
N ASN A 623 21.47 10.90 -52.13
CA ASN A 623 20.99 12.22 -51.70
C ASN A 623 21.93 13.39 -52.09
N GLY A 624 22.65 13.24 -53.21
CA GLY A 624 23.63 14.22 -53.70
C GLY A 624 25.02 14.15 -53.06
N LEU A 625 25.23 13.27 -52.07
CA LEU A 625 26.54 13.00 -51.47
C LEU A 625 27.23 11.85 -52.22
N LEU A 626 28.51 12.02 -52.56
CA LEU A 626 29.32 10.97 -53.18
C LEU A 626 29.54 9.82 -52.19
N VAL A 627 29.06 8.62 -52.53
CA VAL A 627 29.21 7.39 -51.72
C VAL A 627 30.24 6.44 -52.31
N ASP A 628 30.24 6.26 -53.64
CA ASP A 628 31.19 5.37 -54.32
C ASP A 628 31.72 5.99 -55.62
N ASN A 629 32.99 5.73 -55.92
CA ASN A 629 33.70 6.15 -57.12
C ASN A 629 34.67 5.08 -57.66
N GLN A 630 34.59 3.84 -57.17
CA GLN A 630 35.41 2.72 -57.64
C GLN A 630 34.81 2.13 -58.91
N ASN A 631 35.59 2.13 -59.99
CA ASN A 631 35.17 1.58 -61.28
C ASN A 631 35.64 0.12 -61.41
N GLU A 632 34.72 -0.81 -61.60
CA GLU A 632 35.02 -2.14 -62.13
C GLU A 632 35.20 -1.98 -63.66
N HIS A 633 36.46 -1.93 -64.12
CA HIS A 633 36.75 -1.82 -65.55
C HIS A 633 36.55 -3.17 -66.24
N ASN A 634 35.42 -3.31 -66.93
CA ASN A 634 35.13 -4.43 -67.81
C ASN A 634 35.84 -4.25 -69.16
N SER A 635 36.10 -5.35 -69.90
CA SER A 635 36.94 -5.30 -71.10
C SER A 635 36.27 -4.58 -72.29
N GLY A 636 36.57 -3.29 -72.49
CA GLY A 636 36.14 -2.52 -73.67
C GLY A 636 35.86 -1.04 -73.38
N ASP A 637 35.02 -0.43 -74.21
CA ASP A 637 34.57 0.97 -74.08
C ASP A 637 33.39 1.11 -73.07
N VAL A 638 33.39 0.27 -72.02
CA VAL A 638 32.32 0.13 -71.03
C VAL A 638 32.90 0.21 -69.63
N ILE A 639 32.21 0.92 -68.74
CA ILE A 639 32.63 1.12 -67.35
C ILE A 639 31.44 0.81 -66.45
N GLU A 640 31.69 0.01 -65.42
CA GLU A 640 30.68 -0.38 -64.45
C GLU A 640 31.10 0.06 -63.03
N ASN A 641 30.13 0.47 -62.22
CA ASN A 641 30.32 0.80 -60.80
C ASN A 641 29.15 0.20 -60.01
N ARG A 642 29.46 -0.70 -59.07
CA ARG A 642 28.50 -1.57 -58.40
C ARG A 642 28.34 -1.19 -56.93
N LEU A 643 27.25 -0.48 -56.63
CA LEU A 643 26.91 -0.11 -55.26
C LEU A 643 26.27 -1.30 -54.52
N LEU A 644 26.88 -1.68 -53.40
CA LEU A 644 26.23 -2.42 -52.31
C LEU A 644 25.86 -1.40 -51.22
N TRP A 645 24.57 -1.26 -50.94
CA TRP A 645 24.06 -0.52 -49.78
C TRP A 645 23.42 -1.54 -48.83
N PRO A 646 24.16 -2.01 -47.81
CA PRO A 646 23.73 -3.11 -46.97
C PRO A 646 22.81 -2.65 -45.83
N SER A 647 21.91 -3.53 -45.39
CA SER A 647 21.04 -3.31 -44.22
C SER A 647 20.30 -1.95 -44.24
N VAL A 648 19.45 -1.74 -45.24
CA VAL A 648 18.69 -0.49 -45.47
C VAL A 648 17.96 -0.04 -44.20
N GLN A 649 18.19 1.21 -43.82
CA GLN A 649 17.63 1.83 -42.63
C GLN A 649 16.36 2.61 -42.93
N ARG A 650 15.51 2.81 -41.91
CA ARG A 650 14.29 3.63 -42.01
C ARG A 650 14.53 5.07 -42.48
N ASN A 651 15.71 5.61 -42.16
CA ASN A 651 16.13 6.96 -42.60
C ASN A 651 16.46 7.02 -44.10
N ASP A 652 16.69 5.87 -44.75
CA ASP A 652 16.98 5.80 -46.18
C ASP A 652 15.70 5.94 -47.02
N LEU A 653 14.51 5.94 -46.42
CA LEU A 653 13.23 6.11 -47.10
C LEU A 653 13.18 7.41 -47.93
N ASN A 654 12.74 7.26 -49.20
CA ASN A 654 12.76 8.29 -50.24
C ASN A 654 14.18 8.77 -50.64
N SER A 655 15.26 8.09 -50.22
CA SER A 655 16.62 8.46 -50.65
C SER A 655 16.81 8.30 -52.15
N VAL A 656 17.52 9.26 -52.74
CA VAL A 656 17.75 9.35 -54.18
C VAL A 656 19.12 8.76 -54.50
N PHE A 657 19.12 7.57 -55.10
CA PHE A 657 20.30 6.88 -55.62
C PHE A 657 20.53 7.34 -57.07
N THR A 658 21.56 8.17 -57.27
CA THR A 658 21.93 8.73 -58.58
C THR A 658 23.27 8.16 -59.03
N CYS A 659 23.30 7.49 -60.18
CA CYS A 659 24.57 7.27 -60.88
C CYS A 659 24.88 8.46 -61.76
N GLN A 660 26.14 8.89 -61.77
CA GLN A 660 26.63 10.03 -62.53
C GLN A 660 27.95 9.68 -63.25
N ALA A 661 28.03 10.01 -64.54
CA ALA A 661 29.20 9.85 -65.39
C ALA A 661 29.86 11.21 -65.66
N LEU A 662 31.04 11.43 -65.08
CA LEU A 662 31.80 12.67 -65.20
C LEU A 662 32.99 12.49 -66.15
N ASN A 663 33.00 13.22 -67.27
CA ASN A 663 34.04 13.17 -68.29
C ASN A 663 34.89 14.45 -68.31
N THR A 664 34.22 15.60 -68.37
CA THR A 664 34.83 16.93 -68.50
C THR A 664 34.07 17.95 -67.64
N GLN A 665 34.70 19.09 -67.37
CA GLN A 665 34.06 20.26 -66.76
C GLN A 665 33.35 21.16 -67.80
N LEU A 666 33.51 20.89 -69.10
CA LEU A 666 32.93 21.66 -70.21
C LEU A 666 31.47 21.28 -70.55
N ASP A 667 30.87 20.34 -69.81
CA ASP A 667 29.45 19.99 -69.89
C ASP A 667 28.95 19.47 -68.53
N LYS A 668 27.63 19.34 -68.37
CA LYS A 668 27.04 18.64 -67.23
C LYS A 668 27.30 17.13 -67.37
N PRO A 669 27.61 16.43 -66.26
CA PRO A 669 27.74 14.98 -66.29
C PRO A 669 26.40 14.32 -66.68
N LYS A 670 26.46 13.13 -67.28
CA LYS A 670 25.24 12.35 -67.58
C LYS A 670 24.83 11.57 -66.34
N GLU A 671 23.54 11.57 -66.00
CA GLU A 671 23.07 10.93 -64.77
C GLU A 671 21.69 10.27 -64.91
N LYS A 672 21.40 9.37 -63.97
CA LYS A 672 20.14 8.61 -63.84
C LYS A 672 19.88 8.32 -62.36
N SER A 673 18.65 8.54 -61.90
CA SER A 673 18.28 8.52 -60.48
C SER A 673 17.08 7.63 -60.17
N PHE A 674 17.08 7.03 -58.97
CA PHE A 674 16.00 6.21 -58.42
C PHE A 674 15.69 6.61 -56.98
N ILE A 675 14.41 6.57 -56.60
CA ILE A 675 13.93 6.87 -55.25
C ILE A 675 13.64 5.55 -54.51
N LEU A 676 14.23 5.36 -53.33
CA LEU A 676 13.99 4.20 -52.47
C LEU A 676 12.60 4.24 -51.81
N ASP A 677 11.78 3.23 -52.06
CA ASP A 677 10.50 3.02 -51.37
C ASP A 677 10.59 1.84 -50.39
N MET A 678 9.85 1.91 -49.27
CA MET A 678 9.93 0.91 -48.20
C MET A 678 8.59 0.57 -47.56
N HIS A 679 8.43 -0.71 -47.21
CA HIS A 679 7.47 -1.17 -46.24
C HIS A 679 8.07 -1.09 -44.82
N LEU A 680 7.42 -0.32 -43.95
CA LEU A 680 7.89 -0.05 -42.60
C LEU A 680 6.91 -0.60 -41.57
N LYS A 681 7.40 -1.41 -40.62
CA LYS A 681 6.61 -1.89 -39.47
C LYS A 681 6.19 -0.75 -38.54
N PRO A 682 5.13 -0.90 -37.72
CA PRO A 682 4.77 0.06 -36.67
C PRO A 682 5.95 0.29 -35.71
N LEU A 683 6.13 1.53 -35.23
CA LEU A 683 7.14 1.86 -34.22
C LEU A 683 6.55 2.07 -32.83
N VAL A 684 5.35 2.62 -32.77
CA VAL A 684 4.66 2.97 -31.52
C VAL A 684 3.22 2.49 -31.63
N VAL A 685 2.76 1.74 -30.64
CA VAL A 685 1.35 1.41 -30.41
C VAL A 685 1.05 1.74 -28.96
N LYS A 686 0.05 2.59 -28.72
CA LYS A 686 -0.34 3.06 -27.38
C LYS A 686 -1.85 3.09 -27.23
N ILE A 687 -2.35 2.57 -26.11
CA ILE A 687 -3.71 2.82 -25.67
C ILE A 687 -3.73 4.23 -25.06
N LEU A 688 -4.71 5.05 -25.46
CA LEU A 688 -4.85 6.43 -25.05
C LEU A 688 -5.82 6.53 -23.88
N GLU A 689 -5.39 7.24 -22.84
CA GLU A 689 -6.19 7.56 -21.64
C GLU A 689 -7.01 6.37 -21.09
N PRO A 690 -6.40 5.18 -20.88
CA PRO A 690 -7.12 4.03 -20.36
C PRO A 690 -7.65 4.30 -18.93
N PRO A 691 -8.94 4.03 -18.64
CA PRO A 691 -9.50 4.17 -17.31
C PRO A 691 -8.69 3.46 -16.22
N SER A 692 -8.46 4.16 -15.10
CA SER A 692 -7.78 3.64 -13.90
C SER A 692 -8.62 2.61 -13.13
N SER A 693 -9.94 2.74 -13.19
CA SER A 693 -10.93 1.77 -12.73
C SER A 693 -12.18 1.82 -13.63
N MET A 694 -12.94 0.73 -13.64
CA MET A 694 -14.21 0.60 -14.37
C MET A 694 -15.24 -0.08 -13.48
N ILE A 695 -16.47 0.43 -13.46
CA ILE A 695 -17.57 -0.25 -12.77
C ILE A 695 -18.04 -1.42 -13.66
N ALA A 696 -18.32 -2.58 -13.07
CA ALA A 696 -18.90 -3.72 -13.78
C ALA A 696 -20.21 -3.34 -14.50
N ASP A 697 -20.46 -4.00 -15.63
CA ASP A 697 -21.65 -3.88 -16.50
C ASP A 697 -21.92 -2.48 -17.10
N ARG A 698 -21.08 -1.49 -16.81
CA ARG A 698 -21.09 -0.15 -17.44
C ARG A 698 -20.31 -0.16 -18.75
N ARG A 699 -20.81 0.57 -19.77
CA ARG A 699 -20.11 0.74 -21.05
C ARG A 699 -18.91 1.69 -20.92
N TYR A 700 -17.80 1.29 -21.52
CA TYR A 700 -16.58 2.08 -21.66
C TYR A 700 -16.10 2.12 -23.11
N GLU A 701 -15.51 3.25 -23.48
CA GLU A 701 -14.91 3.51 -24.78
C GLU A 701 -13.44 3.90 -24.60
N VAL A 702 -12.56 3.29 -25.42
CA VAL A 702 -11.10 3.43 -25.28
C VAL A 702 -10.45 3.48 -26.66
N SER A 703 -9.53 4.42 -26.86
CA SER A 703 -8.79 4.59 -28.12
C SER A 703 -7.41 3.91 -28.06
N CYS A 704 -6.95 3.41 -29.19
CA CYS A 704 -5.57 3.02 -29.43
C CYS A 704 -5.03 3.74 -30.67
N GLU A 705 -3.75 4.11 -30.64
CA GLU A 705 -3.08 4.86 -31.70
C GLU A 705 -1.75 4.18 -32.08
N SER A 706 -1.55 4.01 -33.39
CA SER A 706 -0.39 3.34 -33.99
C SER A 706 0.28 4.24 -35.04
N SER A 707 1.58 4.48 -34.90
CA SER A 707 2.34 5.35 -35.80
C SER A 707 3.64 4.73 -36.33
N GLY A 708 4.14 5.29 -37.44
CA GLY A 708 5.36 4.87 -38.11
C GLY A 708 5.20 3.71 -39.11
N SER A 709 4.01 3.14 -39.31
CA SER A 709 3.81 2.12 -40.34
C SER A 709 3.71 2.73 -41.75
N ARG A 710 4.29 2.06 -42.76
CA ARG A 710 4.10 2.37 -44.20
C ARG A 710 3.87 1.06 -44.96
N PRO A 711 2.69 0.81 -45.56
CA PRO A 711 1.43 1.56 -45.42
C PRO A 711 0.92 1.61 -43.97
N ASN A 712 -0.14 2.39 -43.73
CA ASN A 712 -0.77 2.53 -42.40
C ASN A 712 -1.13 1.17 -41.79
N ALA A 713 -0.96 1.05 -40.47
CA ALA A 713 -1.17 -0.21 -39.76
C ALA A 713 -2.66 -0.51 -39.59
N ILE A 714 -3.01 -1.79 -39.63
CA ILE A 714 -4.33 -2.29 -39.22
C ILE A 714 -4.27 -2.50 -37.70
N ILE A 715 -5.20 -1.91 -36.95
CA ILE A 715 -5.32 -2.11 -35.51
C ILE A 715 -6.37 -3.17 -35.22
N THR A 716 -6.09 -4.07 -34.28
CA THR A 716 -6.98 -5.13 -33.84
C THR A 716 -6.96 -5.24 -32.31
N TRP A 717 -8.14 -5.46 -31.72
CA TRP A 717 -8.32 -5.51 -30.27
C TRP A 717 -8.63 -6.93 -29.80
N TYR A 718 -7.99 -7.36 -28.71
CA TYR A 718 -8.15 -8.68 -28.12
C TYR A 718 -8.41 -8.63 -26.62
N LYS A 719 -9.18 -9.58 -26.11
CA LYS A 719 -9.45 -9.83 -24.70
C LYS A 719 -9.09 -11.28 -24.41
N GLY A 720 -7.88 -11.50 -23.89
CA GLY A 720 -7.24 -12.81 -23.98
C GLY A 720 -7.14 -13.28 -25.44
N LYS A 721 -7.59 -14.51 -25.74
CA LYS A 721 -7.60 -15.07 -27.11
C LYS A 721 -8.75 -14.57 -28.01
N ARG A 722 -9.73 -13.83 -27.47
CA ARG A 722 -10.93 -13.41 -28.22
C ARG A 722 -10.74 -12.03 -28.83
N GLN A 723 -10.80 -11.94 -30.16
CA GLN A 723 -10.85 -10.65 -30.86
C GLN A 723 -12.17 -9.93 -30.57
N LEU A 724 -12.11 -8.61 -30.39
CA LEU A 724 -13.26 -7.73 -30.19
C LEU A 724 -13.63 -7.07 -31.53
N ARG A 725 -14.93 -6.97 -31.82
CA ARG A 725 -15.48 -6.54 -33.13
C ARG A 725 -16.21 -5.19 -33.14
N ARG A 726 -16.42 -4.55 -31.97
CA ARG A 726 -17.00 -3.19 -31.89
C ARG A 726 -15.90 -2.15 -31.90
N THR A 727 -15.31 -1.96 -33.07
CA THR A 727 -14.22 -1.01 -33.33
C THR A 727 -14.65 0.02 -34.36
N LYS A 728 -14.19 1.25 -34.20
CA LYS A 728 -14.32 2.34 -35.17
C LYS A 728 -12.92 2.87 -35.46
N ASP A 729 -12.51 2.76 -36.72
CA ASP A 729 -11.13 3.06 -37.12
C ASP A 729 -11.08 4.39 -37.89
N ASP A 730 -10.08 5.21 -37.59
CA ASP A 730 -9.80 6.49 -38.23
C ASP A 730 -8.35 6.51 -38.73
N ILE A 731 -8.14 7.00 -39.95
CA ILE A 731 -6.89 6.84 -40.70
C ILE A 731 -6.34 8.21 -41.08
N SER A 732 -5.50 8.75 -40.20
CA SER A 732 -4.73 9.96 -40.48
C SER A 732 -3.54 9.67 -41.40
N LYS A 733 -3.03 10.70 -42.08
CA LYS A 733 -1.88 10.58 -43.01
C LYS A 733 -0.60 10.04 -42.36
N ASN A 734 -0.46 10.17 -41.03
CA ASN A 734 0.73 9.79 -40.27
C ASN A 734 0.45 8.77 -39.14
N SER A 735 -0.80 8.34 -38.93
CA SER A 735 -1.21 7.58 -37.74
C SER A 735 -2.54 6.85 -37.97
N THR A 736 -2.64 5.58 -37.55
CA THR A 736 -3.94 4.88 -37.44
C THR A 736 -4.47 5.03 -36.02
N ARG A 737 -5.77 5.29 -35.88
CA ARG A 737 -6.49 5.27 -34.60
C ARG A 737 -7.62 4.24 -34.67
N SER A 738 -7.89 3.57 -33.55
CA SER A 738 -9.00 2.63 -33.40
C SER A 738 -9.68 2.82 -32.04
N GLU A 739 -11.00 2.93 -32.05
CA GLU A 739 -11.84 3.21 -30.89
C GLU A 739 -12.69 1.97 -30.57
N LEU A 740 -12.52 1.38 -29.38
CA LEU A 740 -13.18 0.17 -28.91
C LEU A 740 -14.29 0.50 -27.92
N SER A 741 -15.53 0.07 -28.19
CA SER A 741 -16.70 0.22 -27.29
C SER A 741 -17.09 -1.14 -26.67
N PHE A 742 -16.85 -1.31 -25.37
CA PHE A 742 -17.05 -2.59 -24.65
C PHE A 742 -17.74 -2.41 -23.28
N VAL A 743 -18.04 -3.53 -22.63
CA VAL A 743 -18.57 -3.62 -21.26
C VAL A 743 -17.72 -4.66 -20.51
N PRO A 744 -17.17 -4.36 -19.32
CA PRO A 744 -16.49 -5.32 -18.47
C PRO A 744 -17.48 -6.00 -17.52
N THR A 745 -17.34 -7.31 -17.31
CA THR A 745 -18.05 -8.03 -16.23
C THR A 745 -17.13 -8.21 -15.01
N THR A 746 -17.69 -8.64 -13.88
CA THR A 746 -16.92 -8.95 -12.65
C THR A 746 -15.76 -9.91 -12.90
N ASP A 747 -15.99 -10.97 -13.68
CA ASP A 747 -14.96 -11.93 -14.12
C ASP A 747 -13.75 -11.26 -14.81
N ASP A 748 -13.94 -10.09 -15.44
CA ASP A 748 -12.91 -9.41 -16.22
C ASP A 748 -11.90 -8.63 -15.37
N ASP A 749 -12.13 -8.54 -14.07
CA ASP A 749 -11.14 -7.96 -13.18
C ASP A 749 -9.79 -8.67 -13.29
N GLY A 750 -8.74 -7.87 -13.36
CA GLY A 750 -7.38 -8.35 -13.56
C GLY A 750 -7.04 -8.97 -14.92
N LYS A 751 -8.00 -9.19 -15.83
CA LYS A 751 -7.73 -9.57 -17.22
C LYS A 751 -7.08 -8.40 -17.99
N SER A 752 -6.64 -8.63 -19.22
CA SER A 752 -6.05 -7.60 -20.08
C SER A 752 -6.76 -7.46 -21.42
N ILE A 753 -6.94 -6.22 -21.86
CA ILE A 753 -7.23 -5.86 -23.25
C ILE A 753 -5.91 -5.54 -23.94
N THR A 754 -5.73 -6.09 -25.13
CA THR A 754 -4.53 -5.94 -25.95
C THR A 754 -4.90 -5.22 -27.25
N CYS A 755 -4.20 -4.13 -27.55
CA CYS A 755 -4.23 -3.49 -28.86
C CYS A 755 -3.01 -3.95 -29.65
N ARG A 756 -3.23 -4.60 -30.80
CA ARG A 756 -2.22 -5.08 -31.76
C ARG A 756 -2.30 -4.25 -33.03
N ALA A 757 -1.19 -3.69 -33.48
CA ALA A 757 -1.09 -3.05 -34.80
C ALA A 757 -0.13 -3.84 -35.71
N GLU A 758 -0.52 -3.99 -36.97
CA GLU A 758 0.15 -4.85 -37.93
C GLU A 758 0.20 -4.18 -39.31
N ASN A 759 1.33 -4.30 -40.02
CA ASN A 759 1.44 -3.81 -41.39
C ASN A 759 1.06 -4.95 -42.35
N PRO A 760 0.03 -4.78 -43.22
CA PRO A 760 -0.43 -5.85 -44.11
C PRO A 760 0.62 -6.35 -45.11
N ASN A 761 1.69 -5.57 -45.33
CA ASN A 761 2.75 -5.88 -46.30
C ASN A 761 4.06 -6.34 -45.62
N VAL A 762 4.07 -6.60 -44.31
CA VAL A 762 5.25 -7.06 -43.54
C VAL A 762 4.87 -8.28 -42.69
N ASN A 763 5.02 -9.47 -43.29
CA ASN A 763 4.57 -10.74 -42.71
C ASN A 763 5.13 -11.00 -41.29
N GLY A 764 4.24 -11.28 -40.34
CA GLY A 764 4.59 -11.79 -39.00
C GLY A 764 5.13 -10.75 -38.02
N LEU A 765 5.28 -9.49 -38.40
CA LEU A 765 5.77 -8.41 -37.53
C LEU A 765 4.64 -7.46 -37.13
N TYR A 766 4.05 -7.75 -35.97
CA TYR A 766 3.09 -6.88 -35.28
C TYR A 766 3.73 -6.25 -34.04
N LEU A 767 3.18 -5.12 -33.59
CA LEU A 767 3.51 -4.51 -32.30
C LEU A 767 2.24 -4.44 -31.45
N GLU A 768 2.33 -4.79 -30.18
CA GLU A 768 1.17 -4.82 -29.29
C GLU A 768 1.42 -4.11 -27.95
N THR A 769 0.34 -3.65 -27.35
CA THR A 769 0.33 -3.01 -26.03
C THR A 769 -0.87 -3.49 -25.22
N MET A 770 -0.69 -3.65 -23.91
CA MET A 770 -1.65 -4.32 -23.03
C MET A 770 -2.08 -3.38 -21.91
N TRP A 771 -3.39 -3.17 -21.78
CA TRP A 771 -4.02 -2.52 -20.63
C TRP A 771 -4.63 -3.59 -19.73
N LYS A 772 -4.16 -3.66 -18.48
CA LYS A 772 -4.77 -4.52 -17.45
C LYS A 772 -6.02 -3.84 -16.91
N LEU A 773 -7.16 -4.54 -16.98
CA LEU A 773 -8.43 -4.08 -16.45
C LEU A 773 -8.41 -4.10 -14.92
N ASN A 774 -9.03 -3.08 -14.33
CA ASN A 774 -9.32 -2.94 -12.92
C ASN A 774 -10.82 -2.71 -12.82
N VAL A 775 -11.58 -3.77 -12.56
CA VAL A 775 -13.06 -3.75 -12.59
C VAL A 775 -13.57 -3.79 -11.16
N VAL A 776 -14.28 -2.76 -10.74
CA VAL A 776 -14.86 -2.64 -9.40
C VAL A 776 -16.32 -3.13 -9.38
N TYR A 777 -16.68 -3.81 -8.29
CA TYR A 777 -17.97 -4.46 -8.06
C TYR A 777 -18.20 -4.70 -6.55
N PRO A 778 -19.47 -4.76 -6.08
CA PRO A 778 -19.80 -5.11 -4.71
C PRO A 778 -19.42 -6.57 -4.38
N PRO A 779 -19.27 -6.95 -3.10
CA PRO A 779 -18.67 -8.24 -2.75
C PRO A 779 -19.55 -9.44 -3.14
N LEU A 780 -18.99 -10.40 -3.88
CA LEU A 780 -19.62 -11.68 -4.13
C LEU A 780 -19.34 -12.60 -2.93
N VAL A 781 -20.40 -12.97 -2.20
CA VAL A 781 -20.31 -13.68 -0.91
C VAL A 781 -20.97 -15.06 -1.01
N THR A 782 -20.26 -16.11 -0.59
CA THR A 782 -20.83 -17.46 -0.47
C THR A 782 -20.45 -18.09 0.87
N LEU A 783 -21.40 -18.77 1.51
CA LEU A 783 -21.24 -19.38 2.83
C LEU A 783 -21.35 -20.90 2.75
N ARG A 784 -20.40 -21.60 3.39
CA ARG A 784 -20.33 -23.07 3.46
C ARG A 784 -20.01 -23.54 4.88
N LEU A 785 -20.39 -24.78 5.20
CA LEU A 785 -19.81 -25.50 6.33
C LEU A 785 -18.36 -25.91 6.00
N GLY A 786 -17.57 -26.10 7.05
CA GLY A 786 -16.22 -26.63 6.96
C GLY A 786 -16.15 -27.98 6.24
N SER A 787 -15.11 -28.18 5.44
CA SER A 787 -14.98 -29.35 4.54
C SER A 787 -14.89 -30.72 5.23
N THR A 788 -14.71 -30.76 6.56
CA THR A 788 -14.72 -31.99 7.38
C THR A 788 -16.05 -32.24 8.09
N LEU A 789 -17.09 -31.42 7.87
CA LEU A 789 -18.37 -31.48 8.56
C LEU A 789 -19.51 -31.89 7.62
N THR A 790 -20.18 -32.98 7.96
CA THR A 790 -21.43 -33.43 7.34
C THR A 790 -22.63 -32.81 8.06
N PRO A 791 -23.57 -32.12 7.38
CA PRO A 791 -24.66 -31.38 8.04
C PRO A 791 -25.56 -32.22 8.96
N ASP A 792 -25.75 -33.51 8.64
CA ASP A 792 -26.66 -34.42 9.36
C ASP A 792 -26.05 -35.12 10.58
N ASP A 793 -24.72 -35.07 10.77
CA ASP A 793 -24.03 -35.79 11.86
C ASP A 793 -23.73 -34.91 13.08
N ILE A 794 -24.05 -33.61 12.99
CA ILE A 794 -23.75 -32.58 13.99
C ILE A 794 -24.60 -32.78 15.26
N LYS A 795 -23.95 -32.95 16.41
CA LYS A 795 -24.59 -33.11 17.72
C LYS A 795 -24.10 -32.10 18.77
N GLU A 796 -24.88 -31.98 19.83
CA GLU A 796 -24.56 -31.20 21.03
C GLU A 796 -23.23 -31.64 21.64
N GLY A 797 -22.35 -30.68 21.90
CA GLY A 797 -20.97 -30.89 22.35
C GLY A 797 -19.91 -30.91 21.23
N ASP A 798 -20.28 -31.00 19.95
CA ASP A 798 -19.33 -30.89 18.83
C ASP A 798 -18.86 -29.43 18.60
N ASP A 799 -17.74 -29.26 17.88
CA ASP A 799 -17.24 -27.97 17.40
C ASP A 799 -17.58 -27.81 15.90
N VAL A 800 -18.38 -26.80 15.55
CA VAL A 800 -18.79 -26.51 14.17
C VAL A 800 -18.05 -25.29 13.64
N TYR A 801 -17.65 -25.32 12.37
CA TYR A 801 -17.06 -24.16 11.71
C TYR A 801 -17.65 -23.91 10.32
N PHE A 802 -17.74 -22.63 9.99
CA PHE A 802 -18.24 -22.10 8.72
C PHE A 802 -17.15 -21.31 8.00
N GLU A 803 -17.19 -21.31 6.68
CA GLU A 803 -16.30 -20.56 5.79
C GLU A 803 -17.12 -19.65 4.86
N CYS A 804 -16.87 -18.35 4.97
CA CYS A 804 -17.49 -17.28 4.18
C CYS A 804 -16.49 -16.81 3.11
N HIS A 805 -16.60 -17.35 1.90
CA HIS A 805 -15.73 -16.95 0.79
C HIS A 805 -16.24 -15.63 0.19
N VAL A 806 -15.37 -14.62 0.17
CA VAL A 806 -15.68 -13.28 -0.37
C VAL A 806 -14.74 -12.94 -1.52
N GLN A 807 -15.29 -12.55 -2.66
CA GLN A 807 -14.56 -11.98 -3.81
C GLN A 807 -15.02 -10.54 -4.04
N SER A 808 -14.11 -9.56 -4.04
CA SER A 808 -14.48 -8.16 -4.29
C SER A 808 -13.31 -7.34 -4.84
N ASN A 809 -13.63 -6.31 -5.62
CA ASN A 809 -12.70 -5.22 -5.94
C ASN A 809 -13.47 -3.88 -5.81
N PRO A 810 -13.04 -2.91 -4.98
CA PRO A 810 -11.95 -2.99 -4.02
C PRO A 810 -12.16 -4.08 -2.96
N GLN A 811 -11.08 -4.40 -2.23
CA GLN A 811 -11.13 -5.37 -1.13
C GLN A 811 -12.16 -4.96 -0.08
N TRP A 812 -12.89 -5.94 0.44
CA TRP A 812 -13.95 -5.72 1.41
C TRP A 812 -13.35 -5.22 2.74
N ARG A 813 -14.04 -4.24 3.34
CA ARG A 813 -13.59 -3.48 4.53
C ARG A 813 -14.25 -3.96 5.83
N LYS A 814 -15.37 -4.69 5.73
CA LYS A 814 -16.12 -5.22 6.88
C LYS A 814 -16.83 -6.52 6.48
N LEU A 815 -16.79 -7.50 7.38
CA LEU A 815 -17.52 -8.78 7.26
C LEU A 815 -18.31 -9.00 8.54
N LEU A 816 -19.61 -9.23 8.37
CA LEU A 816 -20.60 -9.48 9.40
C LEU A 816 -21.06 -10.94 9.32
N TRP A 817 -21.42 -11.50 10.47
CA TRP A 817 -22.06 -12.80 10.57
C TRP A 817 -23.49 -12.60 11.05
N LEU A 818 -24.40 -13.41 10.53
CA LEU A 818 -25.83 -13.34 10.79
C LEU A 818 -26.31 -14.71 11.28
N HIS A 819 -27.09 -14.73 12.35
CA HIS A 819 -27.81 -15.91 12.84
C HIS A 819 -29.28 -15.54 12.97
N ASN A 820 -30.15 -16.26 12.24
CA ASN A 820 -31.58 -15.94 12.11
C ASN A 820 -31.85 -14.48 11.70
N GLY A 821 -30.96 -13.88 10.90
CA GLY A 821 -31.01 -12.48 10.47
C GLY A 821 -30.41 -11.46 11.45
N ILE A 822 -30.10 -11.86 12.68
CA ILE A 822 -29.53 -10.99 13.73
C ILE A 822 -28.00 -11.01 13.64
N HIS A 823 -27.36 -9.87 13.89
CA HIS A 823 -25.89 -9.75 13.85
C HIS A 823 -25.23 -10.57 14.98
N LEU A 824 -24.37 -11.51 14.59
CA LEU A 824 -23.63 -12.37 15.51
C LEU A 824 -22.28 -11.74 15.89
N GLU A 825 -22.17 -11.33 17.15
CA GLU A 825 -20.96 -10.74 17.73
C GLU A 825 -19.90 -11.81 18.09
N HIS A 826 -18.65 -11.39 18.26
CA HIS A 826 -17.60 -12.29 18.75
C HIS A 826 -17.68 -12.42 20.28
N ASN A 827 -18.16 -13.56 20.77
CA ASN A 827 -18.36 -13.81 22.19
C ASN A 827 -17.63 -15.09 22.62
N THR A 828 -16.40 -14.95 23.12
CA THR A 828 -15.55 -16.10 23.51
C THR A 828 -16.11 -16.84 24.74
N SER A 829 -16.76 -16.16 25.68
CA SER A 829 -17.41 -16.81 26.84
C SER A 829 -18.63 -17.64 26.43
N ALA A 830 -19.40 -17.19 25.42
CA ALA A 830 -20.43 -18.01 24.78
C ALA A 830 -19.88 -19.11 23.84
N ARG A 831 -18.56 -19.11 23.56
CA ARG A 831 -17.85 -20.00 22.61
C ARG A 831 -18.06 -19.67 21.12
N VAL A 832 -18.45 -18.43 20.81
CA VAL A 832 -18.65 -17.90 19.45
C VAL A 832 -17.39 -17.18 18.97
N ILE A 833 -16.60 -17.85 18.13
CA ILE A 833 -15.27 -17.42 17.70
C ILE A 833 -15.29 -17.01 16.21
N ARG A 834 -15.57 -15.73 15.96
CA ARG A 834 -15.32 -15.09 14.67
C ARG A 834 -13.80 -15.01 14.41
N SER A 835 -13.39 -15.24 13.17
CA SER A 835 -11.98 -15.27 12.76
C SER A 835 -11.84 -14.97 11.27
N ASN A 836 -11.77 -13.68 10.90
CA ASN A 836 -11.71 -13.23 9.50
C ASN A 836 -12.92 -13.78 8.69
N GLN A 837 -12.68 -14.62 7.68
CA GLN A 837 -13.69 -15.28 6.85
C GLN A 837 -14.30 -16.54 7.48
N SER A 838 -13.93 -16.90 8.71
CA SER A 838 -14.46 -18.08 9.41
C SER A 838 -15.25 -17.71 10.67
N LEU A 839 -16.27 -18.50 10.96
CA LEU A 839 -16.99 -18.53 12.24
C LEU A 839 -16.86 -19.93 12.83
N VAL A 840 -16.36 -20.04 14.06
CA VAL A 840 -16.28 -21.30 14.82
C VAL A 840 -17.20 -21.20 16.03
N LEU A 841 -18.03 -22.22 16.23
CA LEU A 841 -18.91 -22.40 17.38
C LEU A 841 -18.42 -23.63 18.14
N GLN A 842 -17.83 -23.46 19.33
CA GLN A 842 -17.25 -24.59 20.07
C GLN A 842 -18.23 -25.17 21.09
N LYS A 843 -18.26 -26.50 21.21
CA LYS A 843 -19.15 -27.26 22.10
C LYS A 843 -20.58 -26.73 22.05
N ILE A 844 -21.14 -26.79 20.85
CA ILE A 844 -22.47 -26.26 20.52
C ILE A 844 -23.54 -26.90 21.41
N THR A 845 -24.63 -26.16 21.61
CA THR A 845 -25.86 -26.63 22.26
C THR A 845 -27.05 -26.47 21.31
N LYS A 846 -28.20 -27.06 21.64
CA LYS A 846 -29.44 -26.94 20.84
C LYS A 846 -29.82 -25.49 20.48
N HIS A 847 -29.43 -24.50 21.27
CA HIS A 847 -29.69 -23.08 21.05
C HIS A 847 -28.91 -22.46 19.87
N TYR A 848 -27.89 -23.14 19.34
CA TYR A 848 -27.13 -22.69 18.18
C TYR A 848 -27.77 -23.05 16.83
N ALA A 849 -28.85 -23.84 16.83
CA ALA A 849 -29.59 -24.16 15.61
C ALA A 849 -30.19 -22.92 14.93
N GLY A 850 -30.49 -23.02 13.63
CA GLY A 850 -31.08 -21.95 12.82
C GLY A 850 -30.23 -21.53 11.61
N ASN A 851 -30.65 -20.48 10.92
CA ASN A 851 -30.05 -20.07 9.64
C ASN A 851 -28.85 -19.15 9.85
N TYR A 852 -27.70 -19.54 9.34
CA TYR A 852 -26.50 -18.70 9.30
C TYR A 852 -26.34 -18.04 7.92
N ALA A 853 -25.87 -16.80 7.91
CA ALA A 853 -25.42 -16.09 6.71
C ALA A 853 -24.21 -15.22 7.07
N CYS A 854 -23.48 -14.74 6.07
CA CYS A 854 -22.48 -13.69 6.24
C CYS A 854 -22.76 -12.54 5.28
N SER A 855 -22.48 -11.31 5.70
CA SER A 855 -22.56 -10.11 4.86
C SER A 855 -21.18 -9.49 4.73
N ALA A 856 -20.80 -9.06 3.52
CA ALA A 856 -19.54 -8.36 3.29
C ALA A 856 -19.79 -7.01 2.62
N ILE A 857 -18.97 -6.03 2.99
CA ILE A 857 -19.10 -4.63 2.57
C ILE A 857 -17.78 -4.18 1.96
N ASN A 858 -17.80 -3.58 0.77
CA ASN A 858 -16.70 -2.76 0.23
C ASN A 858 -17.20 -1.33 -0.05
N ASP A 859 -16.51 -0.58 -0.90
CA ASP A 859 -16.88 0.80 -1.24
C ASP A 859 -17.99 0.89 -2.31
N GLU A 860 -18.22 -0.18 -3.08
CA GLU A 860 -19.27 -0.27 -4.11
C GLU A 860 -20.62 -0.77 -3.53
N GLY A 861 -20.61 -1.52 -2.42
CA GLY A 861 -21.84 -1.95 -1.76
C GLY A 861 -21.68 -2.95 -0.60
N GLU A 862 -22.83 -3.39 -0.09
CA GLU A 862 -22.99 -4.51 0.84
C GLU A 862 -23.71 -5.67 0.13
N THR A 863 -23.36 -6.92 0.46
CA THR A 863 -23.99 -8.12 -0.12
C THR A 863 -23.95 -9.29 0.86
N VAL A 864 -25.05 -10.05 0.92
CA VAL A 864 -25.27 -11.16 1.85
C VAL A 864 -25.14 -12.50 1.13
N SER A 865 -24.61 -13.51 1.81
CA SER A 865 -24.49 -14.89 1.33
C SER A 865 -25.84 -15.59 1.16
N ASN A 866 -25.81 -16.78 0.59
CA ASN A 866 -26.83 -17.80 0.82
C ASN A 866 -27.06 -18.01 2.34
N GLN A 867 -28.31 -18.29 2.72
CA GLN A 867 -28.62 -18.80 4.06
C GLN A 867 -28.24 -20.28 4.15
N LEU A 868 -27.75 -20.69 5.31
CA LEU A 868 -27.24 -22.04 5.58
C LEU A 868 -27.79 -22.53 6.93
N PRO A 869 -28.76 -23.46 6.96
CA PRO A 869 -29.35 -23.96 8.19
C PRO A 869 -28.37 -24.85 8.96
N LEU A 870 -28.20 -24.60 10.26
CA LEU A 870 -27.54 -25.49 11.20
C LEU A 870 -28.58 -26.27 11.99
N ARG A 871 -28.51 -27.60 11.91
CA ARG A 871 -29.23 -28.53 12.79
C ARG A 871 -28.24 -29.03 13.86
N VAL A 872 -28.74 -29.28 15.07
CA VAL A 872 -27.95 -29.79 16.19
C VAL A 872 -28.73 -30.91 16.87
N LYS A 873 -28.28 -32.16 16.73
CA LYS A 873 -28.87 -33.32 17.41
C LYS A 873 -28.53 -33.29 18.91
N TYR A 874 -29.45 -33.66 19.80
CA TYR A 874 -29.25 -33.62 21.25
C TYR A 874 -29.89 -34.81 21.97
N THR A 875 -29.39 -35.15 23.16
CA THR A 875 -29.94 -36.25 23.98
C THR A 875 -31.32 -35.91 24.55
N PRO A 876 -32.20 -36.88 24.82
CA PRO A 876 -33.55 -36.60 25.27
C PRO A 876 -33.63 -35.86 26.62
N MET A 877 -34.56 -34.92 26.74
CA MET A 877 -34.82 -34.09 27.92
C MET A 877 -36.30 -34.14 28.31
N CYS A 878 -36.63 -33.93 29.59
CA CYS A 878 -38.01 -33.68 29.99
C CYS A 878 -38.52 -32.36 29.42
N LYS A 879 -39.80 -32.31 29.04
CA LYS A 879 -40.52 -31.06 28.72
C LYS A 879 -40.67 -30.16 29.96
N HIS A 880 -40.82 -30.77 31.13
CA HIS A 880 -40.79 -30.12 32.44
C HIS A 880 -39.66 -30.78 33.24
N ALA A 881 -38.53 -30.08 33.37
CA ALA A 881 -37.28 -30.57 34.01
C ALA A 881 -36.97 -29.83 35.32
N ASP A 882 -37.72 -28.76 35.55
CA ASP A 882 -37.71 -27.77 36.62
C ASP A 882 -38.41 -28.25 37.90
N ARG A 883 -39.44 -29.10 37.76
CA ARG A 883 -40.33 -29.51 38.85
C ARG A 883 -40.59 -31.01 38.86
N VAL A 884 -40.69 -31.59 40.07
CA VAL A 884 -41.23 -32.93 40.28
C VAL A 884 -42.75 -32.84 40.16
N ILE A 885 -43.34 -33.62 39.25
CA ILE A 885 -44.79 -33.57 39.02
C ILE A 885 -45.49 -34.39 40.10
N LEU A 886 -46.28 -33.73 40.95
CA LEU A 886 -47.09 -34.41 41.97
C LEU A 886 -48.31 -35.08 41.33
N ILE A 887 -48.66 -36.28 41.80
CA ILE A 887 -49.84 -37.02 41.33
C ILE A 887 -50.56 -37.63 42.54
N GLY A 888 -51.72 -37.08 42.87
CA GLY A 888 -52.64 -37.64 43.85
C GLY A 888 -53.36 -38.87 43.28
N ALA A 889 -53.25 -39.99 43.97
CA ALA A 889 -54.01 -41.20 43.69
C ALA A 889 -54.65 -41.72 44.98
N SER A 890 -55.88 -42.20 44.89
CA SER A 890 -56.51 -42.99 45.97
C SER A 890 -55.99 -44.42 45.92
N LYS A 891 -56.15 -45.15 47.03
CA LYS A 891 -55.94 -46.60 47.04
C LYS A 891 -56.86 -47.29 46.03
N ASP A 892 -56.30 -48.23 45.27
CA ASP A 892 -56.95 -48.96 44.18
C ASP A 892 -57.42 -48.10 42.97
N GLU A 893 -57.11 -46.79 42.95
CA GLU A 893 -57.43 -45.88 41.84
C GLU A 893 -56.30 -45.90 40.80
N THR A 894 -56.64 -46.08 39.51
CA THR A 894 -55.64 -46.14 38.44
C THR A 894 -55.46 -44.78 37.78
N VAL A 895 -54.24 -44.23 37.87
CA VAL A 895 -53.85 -42.93 37.29
C VAL A 895 -52.94 -43.12 36.07
N GLU A 896 -53.03 -42.21 35.10
CA GLU A 896 -52.16 -42.21 33.90
C GLU A 896 -51.03 -41.19 34.04
N VAL A 897 -49.80 -41.68 34.19
CA VAL A 897 -48.59 -40.88 34.37
C VAL A 897 -47.95 -40.63 33.01
N VAL A 898 -48.04 -39.39 32.52
CA VAL A 898 -47.59 -39.00 31.18
C VAL A 898 -46.20 -38.38 31.23
N CYS A 899 -45.23 -39.05 30.61
CA CYS A 899 -43.88 -38.55 30.37
C CYS A 899 -43.77 -37.93 28.97
N GLU A 900 -43.58 -36.61 28.90
CA GLU A 900 -43.35 -35.87 27.66
C GLU A 900 -41.87 -35.48 27.52
N ILE A 901 -41.25 -35.86 26.39
CA ILE A 901 -39.81 -35.73 26.13
C ILE A 901 -39.55 -34.83 24.91
N GLN A 902 -38.50 -34.02 24.98
CA GLN A 902 -37.92 -33.25 23.87
C GLN A 902 -36.61 -33.91 23.43
N ALA A 903 -36.45 -34.21 22.13
CA ALA A 903 -35.23 -34.77 21.55
C ALA A 903 -35.16 -34.51 20.04
N ASP A 904 -33.97 -34.31 19.48
CA ASP A 904 -33.70 -34.44 18.05
C ASP A 904 -32.49 -35.37 17.82
N PRO A 905 -32.64 -36.52 17.13
CA PRO A 905 -33.90 -37.11 16.67
C PRO A 905 -34.77 -37.64 17.84
N PRO A 906 -36.04 -38.02 17.58
CA PRO A 906 -36.96 -38.53 18.59
C PRO A 906 -36.42 -39.73 19.39
N PRO A 907 -36.95 -39.98 20.60
CA PRO A 907 -36.52 -41.11 21.42
C PRO A 907 -36.82 -42.46 20.77
N ARG A 908 -35.85 -43.39 20.86
CA ARG A 908 -35.97 -44.77 20.35
C ARG A 908 -36.42 -45.75 21.43
N THR A 909 -36.15 -45.46 22.70
CA THR A 909 -36.53 -46.31 23.84
C THR A 909 -36.92 -45.48 25.06
N PHE A 910 -37.82 -46.03 25.86
CA PHE A 910 -38.26 -45.52 27.17
C PHE A 910 -38.08 -46.60 28.25
N ARG A 911 -37.86 -46.18 29.49
CA ARG A 911 -37.86 -47.04 30.69
C ARG A 911 -38.47 -46.28 31.87
N TRP A 912 -39.18 -47.00 32.73
CA TRP A 912 -39.77 -46.46 33.96
C TRP A 912 -39.21 -47.21 35.17
N LYS A 913 -38.92 -46.49 36.26
CA LYS A 913 -38.57 -47.08 37.56
C LYS A 913 -39.41 -46.46 38.67
N PHE A 914 -39.90 -47.28 39.60
CA PHE A 914 -40.49 -46.85 40.87
C PHE A 914 -39.44 -46.85 41.98
N ASN A 915 -39.56 -45.93 42.94
CA ASN A 915 -38.64 -45.74 44.06
C ASN A 915 -39.44 -45.41 45.32
N ASN A 916 -39.32 -46.24 46.35
CA ASN A 916 -39.81 -45.92 47.70
C ASN A 916 -38.68 -46.14 48.71
N SER A 917 -38.92 -45.73 49.94
CA SER A 917 -38.04 -45.68 51.13
C SER A 917 -37.19 -46.91 51.44
N GLY A 918 -37.38 -48.05 50.76
CA GLY A 918 -36.58 -49.27 50.89
C GLY A 918 -36.13 -49.95 49.57
N GLU A 919 -36.66 -49.61 48.40
CA GLU A 919 -36.34 -50.32 47.13
C GLU A 919 -36.54 -49.45 45.87
N THR A 920 -35.78 -49.77 44.81
CA THR A 920 -36.00 -49.27 43.44
C THR A 920 -36.31 -50.41 42.49
N LEU A 921 -37.47 -50.34 41.83
CA LEU A 921 -38.05 -51.41 41.01
C LEU A 921 -38.22 -50.92 39.56
N ASP A 922 -37.72 -51.68 38.59
CA ASP A 922 -37.97 -51.40 37.17
C ASP A 922 -39.42 -51.79 36.82
N VAL A 923 -40.16 -50.87 36.22
CA VAL A 923 -41.56 -51.09 35.82
C VAL A 923 -41.58 -51.81 34.48
N GLY A 924 -42.30 -52.92 34.44
CA GLY A 924 -42.41 -53.76 33.24
C GLY A 924 -43.03 -53.02 32.05
N SER A 925 -42.54 -53.34 30.85
CA SER A 925 -42.96 -52.73 29.58
C SER A 925 -44.42 -52.97 29.21
N GLU A 926 -45.09 -53.91 29.87
CA GLU A 926 -46.52 -54.17 29.74
C GLU A 926 -47.43 -53.08 30.33
N ARG A 927 -46.91 -52.25 31.26
CA ARG A 927 -47.73 -51.25 31.98
C ARG A 927 -47.70 -49.86 31.37
N PHE A 928 -46.82 -49.61 30.41
CA PHE A 928 -46.68 -48.31 29.76
C PHE A 928 -46.72 -48.42 28.24
N SER A 929 -47.38 -47.46 27.61
CA SER A 929 -47.35 -47.27 26.15
C SER A 929 -46.29 -46.23 25.76
N VAL A 930 -45.88 -46.24 24.49
CA VAL A 930 -44.99 -45.24 23.88
C VAL A 930 -45.63 -44.77 22.59
N ASN A 931 -45.73 -43.45 22.43
CA ASN A 931 -46.29 -42.78 21.26
C ASN A 931 -45.34 -41.63 20.85
N GLY A 932 -44.37 -41.94 20.00
CA GLY A 932 -43.29 -41.02 19.62
C GLY A 932 -42.51 -40.54 20.85
N SER A 933 -42.47 -39.23 21.07
CA SER A 933 -41.78 -38.61 22.21
C SER A 933 -42.61 -38.57 23.52
N ARG A 934 -43.71 -39.33 23.61
CA ARG A 934 -44.54 -39.47 24.82
C ARG A 934 -44.53 -40.93 25.30
N SER A 935 -44.48 -41.16 26.60
CA SER A 935 -44.78 -42.45 27.21
C SER A 935 -45.84 -42.28 28.31
N ILE A 936 -46.80 -43.20 28.37
CA ILE A 936 -47.92 -43.15 29.32
C ILE A 936 -47.90 -44.44 30.13
N LEU A 937 -47.59 -44.32 31.43
CA LEU A 937 -47.61 -45.41 32.40
C LEU A 937 -48.96 -45.42 33.13
N LYS A 938 -49.64 -46.56 33.16
CA LYS A 938 -50.81 -46.75 34.03
C LYS A 938 -50.34 -47.26 35.39
N TYR A 939 -50.65 -46.53 36.46
CA TYR A 939 -50.19 -46.83 37.82
C TYR A 939 -51.35 -46.89 38.80
N THR A 940 -51.34 -47.87 39.70
CA THR A 940 -52.43 -48.16 40.64
C THR A 940 -51.81 -48.52 42.00
N PRO A 941 -51.93 -47.68 43.04
CA PRO A 941 -51.37 -47.97 44.35
C PRO A 941 -52.33 -48.88 45.14
N VAL A 942 -51.91 -50.11 45.43
CA VAL A 942 -52.73 -51.14 46.12
C VAL A 942 -52.36 -51.21 47.61
N THR A 943 -51.16 -50.77 47.96
CA THR A 943 -50.62 -50.77 49.31
C THR A 943 -50.04 -49.40 49.67
N ASP A 944 -49.83 -49.16 50.95
CA ASP A 944 -49.22 -47.90 51.42
C ASP A 944 -47.71 -47.83 51.06
N GLN A 945 -47.14 -48.92 50.53
CA GLN A 945 -45.79 -49.00 49.97
C GLN A 945 -45.72 -48.67 48.46
N ASP A 946 -46.86 -48.50 47.78
CA ASP A 946 -46.94 -48.06 46.38
C ASP A 946 -46.96 -46.53 46.23
N TYR A 947 -46.89 -45.77 47.32
CA TYR A 947 -46.67 -44.32 47.28
C TYR A 947 -45.16 -44.01 47.30
N GLY A 948 -44.69 -43.27 46.30
CA GLY A 948 -43.26 -43.09 46.04
C GLY A 948 -42.98 -42.30 44.76
N THR A 949 -41.72 -42.29 44.34
CA THR A 949 -41.27 -41.54 43.15
C THR A 949 -41.20 -42.47 41.93
N LEU A 950 -41.91 -42.12 40.86
CA LEU A 950 -41.74 -42.69 39.53
C LEU A 950 -40.70 -41.87 38.74
N SER A 951 -39.84 -42.55 37.99
CA SER A 951 -38.80 -41.93 37.15
C SER A 951 -38.86 -42.45 35.72
N CYS A 952 -39.05 -41.55 34.77
CA CYS A 952 -39.07 -41.83 33.33
C CYS A 952 -37.70 -41.51 32.70
N TRP A 953 -37.15 -42.44 31.93
CA TRP A 953 -35.89 -42.32 31.20
C TRP A 953 -36.10 -42.59 29.71
N ALA A 954 -35.57 -41.72 28.85
CA ALA A 954 -35.60 -41.85 27.39
C ALA A 954 -34.19 -41.87 26.77
N SER A 955 -34.04 -42.51 25.60
CA SER A 955 -32.77 -42.56 24.84
C SER A 955 -33.00 -42.50 23.34
N ASN A 956 -32.17 -41.72 22.62
CA ASN A 956 -32.11 -41.65 21.15
C ASN A 956 -30.73 -42.10 20.63
N GLU A 957 -30.39 -41.81 19.36
CA GLU A 957 -29.09 -42.18 18.77
C GLU A 957 -27.89 -41.37 19.30
N VAL A 958 -28.13 -40.18 19.86
CA VAL A 958 -27.10 -39.32 20.47
C VAL A 958 -26.74 -39.86 21.87
N GLY A 959 -27.73 -40.38 22.60
CA GLY A 959 -27.54 -41.04 23.88
C GLY A 959 -28.78 -41.06 24.76
N THR A 960 -28.57 -41.44 26.02
CA THR A 960 -29.60 -41.45 27.06
C THR A 960 -29.72 -40.08 27.73
N GLN A 961 -30.93 -39.75 28.14
CA GLN A 961 -31.29 -38.63 29.01
C GLN A 961 -30.41 -38.53 30.28
N GLN A 962 -29.98 -37.31 30.62
CA GLN A 962 -29.08 -37.04 31.76
C GLN A 962 -29.79 -37.09 33.12
N HIS A 963 -31.02 -36.56 33.20
CA HIS A 963 -31.84 -36.51 34.41
C HIS A 963 -33.25 -36.98 34.07
N PRO A 964 -33.82 -37.97 34.79
CA PRO A 964 -35.13 -38.52 34.47
C PRO A 964 -36.26 -37.54 34.80
N CYS A 965 -37.42 -37.76 34.19
CA CYS A 965 -38.62 -37.02 34.58
C CYS A 965 -39.19 -37.67 35.83
N LEU A 966 -39.26 -36.91 36.92
CA LEU A 966 -39.67 -37.37 38.23
C LEU A 966 -41.13 -37.03 38.50
N PHE A 967 -41.89 -38.03 38.92
CA PHE A 967 -43.28 -37.90 39.32
C PHE A 967 -43.42 -38.45 40.74
N GLN A 968 -44.07 -37.72 41.64
CA GLN A 968 -44.25 -38.15 43.02
C GLN A 968 -45.71 -38.56 43.24
N VAL A 969 -45.95 -39.85 43.43
CA VAL A 969 -47.28 -40.39 43.73
C VAL A 969 -47.56 -40.18 45.21
N VAL A 970 -48.68 -39.54 45.53
CA VAL A 970 -49.13 -39.21 46.88
C VAL A 970 -50.58 -39.63 47.09
N LEU A 971 -51.00 -39.78 48.35
CA LEU A 971 -52.42 -39.95 48.68
C LEU A 971 -53.18 -38.68 48.30
N ALA A 972 -54.22 -38.81 47.48
CA ALA A 972 -55.07 -37.70 47.08
C ALA A 972 -55.85 -37.10 48.28
N ALA A 973 -55.66 -35.81 48.54
CA ALA A 973 -56.26 -35.10 49.68
C ALA A 973 -57.23 -33.98 49.23
N LEU A 974 -57.90 -33.35 50.20
CA LEU A 974 -58.59 -32.07 49.98
C LEU A 974 -57.54 -30.95 49.82
N PRO A 975 -57.86 -29.84 49.14
CA PRO A 975 -56.92 -28.75 48.95
C PRO A 975 -56.83 -27.88 50.22
N ASN A 976 -55.68 -27.25 50.42
CA ASN A 976 -55.47 -26.28 51.50
C ASN A 976 -56.17 -24.95 51.17
N ALA A 977 -56.53 -24.21 52.22
CA ALA A 977 -57.09 -22.86 52.08
C ALA A 977 -56.13 -21.93 51.33
N VAL A 978 -56.69 -20.98 50.58
CA VAL A 978 -55.93 -19.85 50.04
C VAL A 978 -55.46 -18.94 51.17
N SER A 979 -54.35 -18.23 50.98
CA SER A 979 -53.79 -17.31 51.97
C SER A 979 -53.39 -15.97 51.34
N ASN A 980 -52.95 -15.03 52.19
CA ASN A 980 -52.44 -13.70 51.82
C ASN A 980 -53.27 -12.97 50.74
N CYS A 981 -54.61 -12.99 50.88
CA CYS A 981 -55.51 -12.33 49.93
C CYS A 981 -55.41 -10.80 50.05
N THR A 982 -54.86 -10.17 49.02
CA THR A 982 -54.71 -8.71 48.92
C THR A 982 -55.72 -8.09 47.97
N VAL A 983 -55.97 -6.79 48.14
CA VAL A 983 -56.96 -6.00 47.38
C VAL A 983 -56.26 -4.83 46.70
N PHE A 984 -56.37 -4.73 45.38
CA PHE A 984 -55.62 -3.77 44.55
C PHE A 984 -56.45 -3.27 43.36
N ASN A 985 -55.87 -2.41 42.51
CA ASN A 985 -56.53 -1.78 41.35
C ASN A 985 -57.91 -1.16 41.66
N ARG A 986 -58.09 -0.63 42.87
CA ARG A 986 -59.37 -0.09 43.34
C ARG A 986 -59.77 1.15 42.52
N THR A 987 -60.79 1.00 41.69
CA THR A 987 -61.45 2.11 40.98
C THR A 987 -62.79 2.45 41.65
N GLU A 988 -63.57 3.34 41.04
CA GLU A 988 -64.95 3.64 41.47
C GLU A 988 -65.94 2.51 41.07
N LEU A 989 -65.64 1.74 40.01
CA LEU A 989 -66.54 0.73 39.44
C LEU A 989 -66.07 -0.72 39.61
N SER A 990 -64.78 -0.95 39.90
CA SER A 990 -64.18 -2.28 40.03
C SER A 990 -63.09 -2.34 41.09
N VAL A 991 -62.78 -3.56 41.56
CA VAL A 991 -61.62 -3.84 42.43
C VAL A 991 -61.12 -5.27 42.22
N ASP A 992 -59.79 -5.46 42.22
CA ASP A 992 -59.16 -6.77 42.01
C ASP A 992 -58.72 -7.38 43.36
N ILE A 993 -58.85 -8.70 43.48
CA ILE A 993 -58.47 -9.49 44.66
C ILE A 993 -57.61 -10.67 44.21
N GLN A 994 -56.39 -10.77 44.74
CA GLN A 994 -55.45 -11.85 44.46
C GLN A 994 -55.03 -12.53 45.76
N CYS A 995 -55.10 -13.86 45.80
CA CYS A 995 -54.61 -14.69 46.90
C CYS A 995 -53.44 -15.58 46.47
N ILE A 996 -52.68 -16.08 47.44
CA ILE A 996 -51.73 -17.17 47.23
C ILE A 996 -52.51 -18.50 47.29
N PRO A 997 -52.35 -19.41 46.31
CA PRO A 997 -53.05 -20.69 46.29
C PRO A 997 -52.44 -21.68 47.31
N GLY A 998 -53.30 -22.38 48.05
CA GLY A 998 -52.86 -23.48 48.92
C GLY A 998 -52.45 -24.73 48.12
N TYR A 999 -51.72 -25.64 48.77
CA TYR A 999 -51.44 -26.99 48.26
C TYR A 999 -52.71 -27.70 47.76
N ASP A 1000 -52.66 -28.24 46.54
CA ASP A 1000 -53.82 -28.69 45.77
C ASP A 1000 -54.38 -30.07 46.18
N GLY A 1001 -53.71 -30.79 47.07
CA GLY A 1001 -54.06 -32.17 47.44
C GLY A 1001 -53.57 -33.24 46.45
N GLY A 1002 -52.72 -32.87 45.48
CA GLY A 1002 -52.26 -33.71 44.37
C GLY A 1002 -53.27 -33.86 43.23
N LEU A 1003 -54.34 -33.05 43.21
CA LEU A 1003 -55.40 -33.08 42.20
C LEU A 1003 -55.73 -31.66 41.77
N PRO A 1004 -56.12 -31.43 40.50
CA PRO A 1004 -56.42 -30.08 40.01
C PRO A 1004 -57.51 -29.40 40.85
N GLN A 1005 -57.22 -28.18 41.29
CA GLN A 1005 -58.08 -27.36 42.16
C GLN A 1005 -58.66 -26.16 41.41
N ILE A 1006 -59.83 -25.70 41.85
CA ILE A 1006 -60.57 -24.53 41.35
C ILE A 1006 -60.76 -23.58 42.53
N PHE A 1007 -60.52 -22.29 42.33
CA PHE A 1007 -60.69 -21.26 43.35
C PHE A 1007 -62.06 -20.61 43.23
N VAL A 1008 -62.73 -20.37 44.36
CA VAL A 1008 -64.08 -19.80 44.42
C VAL A 1008 -64.12 -18.67 45.45
N LEU A 1009 -64.54 -17.49 45.01
CA LEU A 1009 -64.88 -16.34 45.84
C LEU A 1009 -66.40 -16.28 46.00
N GLU A 1010 -66.89 -16.09 47.23
CA GLU A 1010 -68.32 -15.96 47.54
C GLU A 1010 -68.59 -14.75 48.43
N MET A 1011 -69.59 -13.95 48.08
CA MET A 1011 -70.20 -12.99 49.00
C MET A 1011 -71.38 -13.64 49.71
N PHE A 1012 -71.40 -13.63 51.03
CA PHE A 1012 -72.45 -14.26 51.84
C PHE A 1012 -72.91 -13.37 52.99
N SER A 1013 -74.17 -13.56 53.41
CA SER A 1013 -74.76 -12.85 54.54
C SER A 1013 -74.41 -13.57 55.84
N THR A 1014 -73.68 -12.89 56.72
CA THR A 1014 -73.32 -13.40 58.07
C THR A 1014 -74.54 -13.61 58.98
N ARG A 1015 -75.67 -12.96 58.68
CA ARG A 1015 -76.93 -13.07 59.44
C ARG A 1015 -77.80 -14.26 59.01
N THR A 1016 -77.70 -14.70 57.76
CA THR A 1016 -78.57 -15.77 57.21
C THR A 1016 -77.80 -16.99 56.69
N GLY A 1017 -76.48 -16.90 56.52
CA GLY A 1017 -75.64 -17.93 55.91
C GLY A 1017 -75.75 -18.05 54.39
N ILE A 1018 -76.69 -17.32 53.77
CA ILE A 1018 -77.00 -17.41 52.33
C ILE A 1018 -75.94 -16.69 51.50
N THR A 1019 -75.45 -17.36 50.46
CA THR A 1019 -74.59 -16.78 49.42
C THR A 1019 -75.42 -15.89 48.49
N ARG A 1020 -74.91 -14.69 48.20
CA ARG A 1020 -75.56 -13.70 47.32
C ARG A 1020 -74.90 -13.59 45.95
N PHE A 1021 -73.63 -13.94 45.86
CA PHE A 1021 -72.81 -13.80 44.66
C PHE A 1021 -71.63 -14.77 44.77
N ASN A 1022 -71.20 -15.36 43.65
CA ASN A 1022 -69.99 -16.17 43.57
C ASN A 1022 -69.25 -15.98 42.24
N LEU A 1023 -67.93 -16.12 42.29
CA LEU A 1023 -67.03 -16.18 41.13
C LEU A 1023 -66.13 -17.41 41.29
N SER A 1024 -65.80 -18.06 40.18
CA SER A 1024 -64.89 -19.22 40.17
C SER A 1024 -63.84 -19.07 39.08
N ASN A 1025 -62.57 -19.27 39.45
CA ASN A 1025 -61.42 -19.28 38.54
C ASN A 1025 -60.71 -20.64 38.66
N ALA A 1026 -60.43 -21.30 37.54
CA ALA A 1026 -59.90 -22.65 37.49
C ALA A 1026 -58.39 -22.72 37.26
N GLU A 1027 -57.73 -21.59 37.00
CA GLU A 1027 -56.28 -21.53 36.70
C GLU A 1027 -55.51 -20.76 37.79
N GLU A 1028 -56.06 -19.64 38.28
CA GLU A 1028 -55.40 -18.79 39.28
C GLU A 1028 -56.35 -18.32 40.40
N ALA A 1029 -55.81 -17.98 41.57
CA ALA A 1029 -56.57 -17.44 42.70
C ALA A 1029 -56.80 -15.91 42.60
N LEU A 1030 -57.16 -15.45 41.40
CA LEU A 1030 -57.40 -14.05 41.03
C LEU A 1030 -58.87 -13.84 40.67
N PHE A 1031 -59.48 -12.78 41.22
CA PHE A 1031 -60.88 -12.40 41.01
C PHE A 1031 -61.01 -10.88 40.83
N SER A 1032 -61.75 -10.44 39.82
CA SER A 1032 -62.16 -9.03 39.68
C SER A 1032 -63.62 -8.85 40.06
N LEU A 1033 -63.93 -7.85 40.88
CA LEU A 1033 -65.27 -7.49 41.32
C LEU A 1033 -65.73 -6.22 40.62
N GLU A 1034 -66.52 -6.38 39.56
CA GLU A 1034 -67.11 -5.28 38.79
C GLU A 1034 -68.47 -4.82 39.36
N ASN A 1035 -68.96 -3.67 38.87
CA ASN A 1035 -70.24 -3.05 39.23
C ASN A 1035 -70.37 -2.76 40.74
N LEU A 1036 -69.31 -2.18 41.31
CA LEU A 1036 -69.14 -1.93 42.75
C LEU A 1036 -70.31 -1.14 43.38
N ASP A 1037 -70.97 -0.24 42.63
CA ASP A 1037 -72.19 0.46 43.04
C ASP A 1037 -73.33 -0.51 43.42
N THR A 1038 -73.54 -1.55 42.61
CA THR A 1038 -74.62 -2.53 42.81
C THR A 1038 -74.35 -3.38 44.05
N LEU A 1039 -73.09 -3.78 44.24
CA LEU A 1039 -72.62 -4.50 45.42
C LEU A 1039 -72.77 -3.63 46.68
N THR A 1040 -72.43 -2.34 46.60
CA THR A 1040 -72.64 -1.36 47.68
C THR A 1040 -74.12 -1.24 48.05
N SER A 1041 -75.01 -1.17 47.05
CA SER A 1041 -76.46 -1.09 47.31
C SER A 1041 -76.99 -2.34 48.04
N MET A 1042 -76.46 -3.53 47.72
CA MET A 1042 -76.78 -4.77 48.45
C MET A 1042 -76.20 -4.80 49.86
N MET A 1043 -74.97 -4.29 50.07
CA MET A 1043 -74.37 -4.18 51.41
C MET A 1043 -75.20 -3.26 52.32
N VAL A 1044 -75.69 -2.13 51.79
CA VAL A 1044 -76.58 -1.20 52.50
C VAL A 1044 -77.94 -1.85 52.80
N GLN A 1045 -78.56 -2.53 51.84
CA GLN A 1045 -79.84 -3.24 52.06
C GLN A 1045 -79.73 -4.38 53.11
N GLU A 1046 -78.61 -5.08 53.17
CA GLU A 1046 -78.33 -6.09 54.18
C GLU A 1046 -77.70 -5.53 55.48
N ASN A 1047 -77.74 -4.21 55.69
CA ASN A 1047 -77.29 -3.52 56.90
C ASN A 1047 -75.84 -3.91 57.30
N ASN A 1048 -74.94 -3.91 56.31
CA ASN A 1048 -73.52 -4.32 56.40
C ASN A 1048 -73.27 -5.74 56.92
N SER A 1049 -74.24 -6.66 56.83
CA SER A 1049 -74.05 -8.06 57.21
C SER A 1049 -73.43 -8.97 56.13
N LEU A 1050 -73.13 -8.45 54.93
CA LEU A 1050 -72.40 -9.18 53.88
C LEU A 1050 -70.88 -9.22 54.12
N ARG A 1051 -70.24 -10.36 53.85
CA ARG A 1051 -68.79 -10.56 53.86
C ARG A 1051 -68.33 -11.40 52.66
N LEU A 1052 -67.07 -11.25 52.27
CA LEU A 1052 -66.41 -12.06 51.23
C LEU A 1052 -65.63 -13.21 51.88
N ARG A 1053 -65.77 -14.42 51.31
CA ARG A 1053 -64.91 -15.59 51.62
C ARG A 1053 -64.36 -16.19 50.34
N ILE A 1054 -63.18 -16.82 50.43
CA ILE A 1054 -62.49 -17.43 49.28
C ILE A 1054 -61.99 -18.83 49.69
N TYR A 1055 -62.19 -19.84 48.85
CA TYR A 1055 -61.74 -21.21 49.10
C TYR A 1055 -61.31 -21.92 47.81
N SER A 1056 -60.58 -23.01 47.93
CA SER A 1056 -60.22 -23.92 46.82
C SER A 1056 -61.08 -25.18 46.86
N TYR A 1057 -61.26 -25.83 45.71
CA TYR A 1057 -62.07 -27.04 45.56
C TYR A 1057 -61.42 -28.00 44.57
N ASN A 1058 -61.25 -29.26 44.97
CA ASN A 1058 -60.80 -30.35 44.11
C ASN A 1058 -61.79 -31.54 44.18
N GLN A 1059 -61.49 -32.65 43.50
CA GLN A 1059 -62.38 -33.82 43.46
C GLN A 1059 -62.63 -34.53 44.82
N LYS A 1060 -61.84 -34.22 45.86
CA LYS A 1060 -62.06 -34.71 47.24
C LYS A 1060 -62.88 -33.74 48.10
N GLY A 1061 -63.04 -32.49 47.69
CA GLY A 1061 -63.89 -31.51 48.35
C GLY A 1061 -63.35 -30.09 48.35
N ARG A 1062 -63.98 -29.21 49.15
CA ARG A 1062 -63.55 -27.83 49.39
C ARG A 1062 -62.56 -27.72 50.55
N SER A 1063 -61.66 -26.74 50.47
CA SER A 1063 -60.80 -26.32 51.59
C SER A 1063 -61.61 -25.64 52.70
N ALA A 1064 -60.93 -25.30 53.80
CA ALA A 1064 -61.40 -24.21 54.68
C ALA A 1064 -61.42 -22.88 53.89
N ALA A 1065 -62.35 -21.98 54.24
CA ALA A 1065 -62.52 -20.72 53.54
C ALA A 1065 -61.81 -19.56 54.27
N TYR A 1066 -60.97 -18.84 53.54
CA TYR A 1066 -60.37 -17.58 53.98
C TYR A 1066 -61.45 -16.49 54.00
N LEU A 1067 -61.58 -15.76 55.12
CA LEU A 1067 -62.53 -14.64 55.25
C LEU A 1067 -61.78 -13.33 55.04
N LEU A 1068 -62.22 -12.50 54.09
CA LEU A 1068 -61.54 -11.23 53.79
C LEU A 1068 -61.91 -10.17 54.84
N PRO A 1069 -60.94 -9.65 55.63
CA PRO A 1069 -61.22 -8.60 56.62
C PRO A 1069 -61.44 -7.23 55.96
N ASP A 1070 -62.16 -6.35 56.66
CA ASP A 1070 -62.24 -4.89 56.43
C ASP A 1070 -62.50 -4.37 55.01
N PHE A 1071 -63.13 -5.18 54.16
CA PHE A 1071 -63.66 -4.75 52.88
C PHE A 1071 -64.83 -3.74 53.07
N ILE A 1072 -64.53 -2.45 52.93
CA ILE A 1072 -65.48 -1.33 52.98
C ILE A 1072 -65.45 -0.60 51.63
N ILE A 1073 -66.59 -0.50 50.96
CA ILE A 1073 -66.71 0.26 49.70
C ILE A 1073 -66.97 1.74 50.01
N GLY A 1074 -66.10 2.64 49.51
CA GLY A 1074 -66.28 4.10 49.56
C GLY A 1074 -65.39 4.86 50.57
N SER A 1075 -64.18 5.25 50.16
CA SER A 1075 -63.41 6.40 50.71
C SER A 1075 -62.23 6.74 49.78
N THR A 1076 -61.71 7.97 49.84
CA THR A 1076 -60.84 8.58 48.82
C THR A 1076 -59.34 8.54 49.12
N ALA A 1077 -58.53 9.00 48.15
CA ALA A 1077 -57.09 8.72 48.03
C ALA A 1077 -56.14 9.85 48.50
N TYR A 1078 -54.85 9.65 48.17
CA TYR A 1078 -53.68 10.55 48.25
C TYR A 1078 -52.85 10.60 49.55
N LYS A 1079 -51.59 10.15 49.41
CA LYS A 1079 -50.43 10.85 49.94
C LYS A 1079 -49.20 10.61 49.05
N THR A 1080 -48.67 11.68 48.47
CA THR A 1080 -47.29 11.76 47.95
C THR A 1080 -46.58 12.79 48.81
N ASP A 1081 -45.41 12.45 49.35
CA ASP A 1081 -44.58 13.36 50.17
C ASP A 1081 -43.31 13.76 49.40
N ASP A 1082 -42.78 14.95 49.70
CA ASP A 1082 -41.88 15.72 48.83
C ASP A 1082 -40.36 15.54 49.07
N ASP A 1083 -39.58 16.16 48.18
CA ASP A 1083 -38.18 16.62 48.30
C ASP A 1083 -37.06 15.61 48.64
N VAL A 1084 -36.30 15.24 47.59
CA VAL A 1084 -34.95 14.64 47.71
C VAL A 1084 -33.88 15.74 47.67
N THR A 1085 -33.36 16.13 48.83
CA THR A 1085 -32.16 16.98 48.94
C THR A 1085 -30.87 16.14 48.96
N LEU A 1086 -30.05 16.25 47.91
CA LEU A 1086 -28.81 15.48 47.77
C LEU A 1086 -27.72 15.96 48.74
N THR A 1087 -27.57 15.26 49.87
CA THR A 1087 -26.44 15.42 50.80
C THR A 1087 -25.42 14.30 50.62
N LEU A 1088 -24.21 14.64 50.14
CA LEU A 1088 -23.15 13.67 49.87
C LEU A 1088 -22.41 13.26 51.16
N SER A 1089 -22.69 12.05 51.64
CA SER A 1089 -22.00 11.46 52.79
C SER A 1089 -20.55 11.04 52.44
N PRO A 1090 -19.54 11.34 53.29
CA PRO A 1090 -18.13 11.04 53.02
C PRO A 1090 -17.81 9.53 52.94
N VAL A 1091 -18.72 8.66 53.41
CA VAL A 1091 -18.56 7.20 53.39
C VAL A 1091 -18.40 6.65 51.96
N ILE A 1092 -19.10 7.24 50.98
CA ILE A 1092 -19.11 6.76 49.58
C ILE A 1092 -17.77 7.01 48.88
N VAL A 1093 -17.05 8.07 49.24
CA VAL A 1093 -15.72 8.36 48.68
C VAL A 1093 -14.66 7.40 49.26
N GLY A 1094 -14.81 7.01 50.53
CA GLY A 1094 -13.90 6.06 51.19
C GLY A 1094 -14.03 4.63 50.65
N SER A 1095 -15.24 4.15 50.35
CA SER A 1095 -15.47 2.80 49.85
C SER A 1095 -14.85 2.58 48.46
N VAL A 1096 -14.97 3.55 47.55
CA VAL A 1096 -14.34 3.48 46.21
C VAL A 1096 -12.81 3.42 46.31
N LEU A 1097 -12.21 4.24 47.17
CA LEU A 1097 -10.74 4.29 47.34
C LEU A 1097 -10.19 3.00 47.97
N THR A 1098 -10.90 2.42 48.94
CA THR A 1098 -10.51 1.15 49.56
C THR A 1098 -10.65 -0.04 48.61
N ILE A 1099 -11.70 -0.09 47.79
CA ILE A 1099 -11.86 -1.14 46.75
C ILE A 1099 -10.70 -1.09 45.73
N ILE A 1100 -10.28 0.11 45.31
CA ILE A 1100 -9.13 0.28 44.41
C ILE A 1100 -7.83 -0.23 45.06
N ILE A 1101 -7.57 0.13 46.33
CA ILE A 1101 -6.37 -0.32 47.07
C ILE A 1101 -6.36 -1.85 47.24
N ILE A 1102 -7.50 -2.46 47.57
CA ILE A 1102 -7.66 -3.91 47.69
C ILE A 1102 -7.45 -4.60 46.33
N GLY A 1103 -8.01 -4.05 45.24
CA GLY A 1103 -7.79 -4.55 43.89
C GLY A 1103 -6.31 -4.53 43.47
N VAL A 1104 -5.59 -3.45 43.77
CA VAL A 1104 -4.14 -3.33 43.52
C VAL A 1104 -3.36 -4.33 44.39
N ALA A 1105 -3.71 -4.49 45.67
CA ALA A 1105 -3.06 -5.46 46.56
C ALA A 1105 -3.26 -6.91 46.11
N ILE A 1106 -4.45 -7.26 45.61
CA ILE A 1106 -4.76 -8.57 45.02
C ILE A 1106 -3.99 -8.77 43.71
N ALA A 1107 -3.94 -7.77 42.83
CA ALA A 1107 -3.15 -7.83 41.60
C ALA A 1107 -1.66 -8.05 41.88
N ILE A 1108 -1.09 -7.34 42.87
CA ILE A 1108 0.30 -7.54 43.32
C ILE A 1108 0.50 -8.93 43.91
N ARG A 1109 -0.44 -9.44 44.73
CA ARG A 1109 -0.40 -10.82 45.25
C ARG A 1109 -0.39 -11.86 44.12
N ILE A 1110 -1.26 -11.71 43.12
CA ILE A 1110 -1.35 -12.61 41.96
C ILE A 1110 -0.06 -12.53 41.12
N PHE A 1111 0.47 -11.32 40.88
CA PHE A 1111 1.72 -11.12 40.17
C PHE A 1111 2.91 -11.76 40.90
N VAL A 1112 3.05 -11.54 42.22
CA VAL A 1112 4.12 -12.15 43.02
C VAL A 1112 3.98 -13.68 43.06
N VAL A 1113 2.77 -14.21 43.24
CA VAL A 1113 2.54 -15.68 43.24
C VAL A 1113 2.87 -16.29 41.87
N THR A 1114 2.41 -15.70 40.77
CA THR A 1114 2.71 -16.22 39.41
C THR A 1114 4.17 -16.05 39.02
N PHE A 1115 4.83 -14.95 39.42
CA PHE A 1115 6.27 -14.74 39.23
C PHE A 1115 7.10 -15.75 40.02
N VAL A 1116 6.82 -15.96 41.30
CA VAL A 1116 7.48 -16.99 42.13
C VAL A 1116 7.18 -18.40 41.62
N HIS A 1117 5.96 -18.67 41.12
CA HIS A 1117 5.61 -19.97 40.54
C HIS A 1117 6.37 -20.23 39.23
N ASN A 1118 6.54 -19.24 38.36
CA ASN A 1118 7.36 -19.36 37.15
C ASN A 1118 8.87 -19.49 37.47
N LEU A 1119 9.37 -18.77 38.47
CA LEU A 1119 10.75 -18.93 38.96
C LEU A 1119 11.00 -20.32 39.55
N ARG A 1120 10.02 -20.92 40.25
CA ARG A 1120 10.09 -22.31 40.72
C ARG A 1120 9.98 -23.31 39.57
N ARG A 1121 9.09 -23.09 38.60
CA ARG A 1121 8.89 -23.97 37.43
C ARG A 1121 10.14 -24.04 36.55
N ASN A 1122 10.80 -22.90 36.28
CA ASN A 1122 12.02 -22.86 35.49
C ASN A 1122 13.25 -23.46 36.21
N ARG A 1123 13.18 -23.71 37.53
CA ARG A 1123 14.28 -24.33 38.30
C ARG A 1123 14.25 -25.86 38.30
N HIS A 1124 13.19 -26.48 37.76
CA HIS A 1124 12.99 -27.94 37.76
C HIS A 1124 13.40 -28.69 36.47
N HIS A 1125 13.80 -27.98 35.41
CA HIS A 1125 14.15 -28.60 34.12
C HIS A 1125 15.65 -28.52 33.75
N GLY A 1126 16.52 -28.16 34.70
CA GLY A 1126 17.91 -27.74 34.45
C GLY A 1126 19.00 -28.41 35.29
N SER A 1127 18.90 -29.70 35.62
CA SER A 1127 20.10 -30.52 35.91
C SER A 1127 19.83 -32.03 35.87
N LYS A 1128 20.69 -32.77 35.15
CA LYS A 1128 20.91 -34.22 35.32
C LYS A 1128 22.40 -34.52 35.09
N ALA A 1129 23.22 -34.34 36.12
CA ALA A 1129 24.61 -34.81 36.14
C ALA A 1129 25.12 -35.10 37.57
N THR A 1130 25.50 -36.36 37.80
CA THR A 1130 26.60 -36.86 38.65
C THR A 1130 26.78 -36.48 40.14
N ALA A 1131 27.22 -37.50 40.91
CA ALA A 1131 28.07 -37.46 42.12
C ALA A 1131 27.45 -37.40 43.55
N ALA A 1132 27.31 -38.60 44.12
CA ALA A 1132 27.66 -39.12 45.47
C ALA A 1132 28.04 -38.20 46.67
N GLY A 1133 27.75 -38.70 47.89
CA GLY A 1133 28.21 -38.22 49.22
C GLY A 1133 27.03 -37.87 50.14
N VAL A 1134 26.57 -38.68 51.13
CA VAL A 1134 27.18 -39.32 52.33
C VAL A 1134 27.11 -38.44 53.61
N THR A 1135 26.16 -38.81 54.49
CA THR A 1135 26.03 -38.56 55.96
C THR A 1135 26.38 -37.21 56.62
N ALA A 1136 25.43 -36.64 57.39
CA ALA A 1136 25.54 -36.45 58.86
C ALA A 1136 24.29 -35.79 59.50
N GLN A 1137 24.16 -35.89 60.83
CA GLN A 1137 23.18 -35.31 61.77
C GLN A 1137 23.98 -34.57 62.90
N PRO A 1138 23.43 -34.01 64.01
CA PRO A 1138 22.07 -33.56 64.38
C PRO A 1138 22.08 -32.15 65.06
N SER A 1139 21.14 -31.90 66.00
CA SER A 1139 21.17 -30.92 67.13
C SER A 1139 20.84 -29.43 66.85
N ASP A 1140 20.12 -28.66 67.71
CA ASP A 1140 19.22 -29.03 68.85
C ASP A 1140 18.31 -27.85 69.35
N VAL A 1141 17.57 -28.10 70.46
CA VAL A 1141 16.99 -27.13 71.43
C VAL A 1141 15.55 -26.58 71.24
N PHE A 1142 14.57 -27.40 71.66
CA PHE A 1142 13.59 -27.14 72.75
C PHE A 1142 12.68 -25.88 72.85
N LYS A 1143 11.37 -26.12 72.69
CA LYS A 1143 10.20 -25.85 73.61
C LYS A 1143 8.89 -25.81 72.78
N GLY A 1144 7.77 -26.45 73.10
CA GLY A 1144 7.34 -27.27 74.25
C GLY A 1144 6.21 -26.59 75.03
N GLY A 1145 4.96 -27.09 75.06
CA GLY A 1145 4.36 -28.25 74.38
C GLY A 1145 2.91 -28.52 74.87
N ASN A 1146 2.28 -29.61 74.38
CA ASN A 1146 0.98 -30.18 74.81
C ASN A 1146 -0.27 -29.29 74.57
N LEU A 1147 -1.50 -29.79 74.34
CA LEU A 1147 -2.07 -31.13 74.02
C LEU A 1147 -3.17 -30.86 72.92
N GLU A 1148 -4.07 -31.70 72.43
CA GLU A 1148 -4.62 -33.04 72.76
C GLU A 1148 -5.17 -33.72 71.47
N LYS A 1149 -5.67 -34.96 71.51
CA LYS A 1149 -6.47 -35.65 70.48
C LYS A 1149 -7.29 -36.82 71.08
N PRO A 1150 -8.61 -36.86 70.82
CA PRO A 1150 -9.22 -37.97 70.05
C PRO A 1150 -10.36 -37.47 69.12
N ARG A 1151 -11.13 -38.27 68.35
CA ARG A 1151 -10.96 -39.52 67.57
C ARG A 1151 -12.28 -39.72 66.78
N TRP A 1152 -12.27 -40.45 65.66
CA TRP A 1152 -13.41 -40.96 64.85
C TRP A 1152 -14.66 -41.41 65.66
N GLN A 1153 -15.91 -41.52 65.16
CA GLN A 1153 -16.38 -42.14 63.89
C GLN A 1153 -17.95 -42.10 63.77
N HIS A 1154 -18.53 -42.48 62.59
CA HIS A 1154 -19.98 -42.76 62.30
C HIS A 1154 -20.98 -41.56 62.42
N THR A 1155 -21.88 -41.21 61.48
CA THR A 1155 -22.96 -41.92 60.72
C THR A 1155 -24.08 -42.43 61.66
N ASP A 1156 -25.37 -42.08 61.56
CA ASP A 1156 -26.29 -42.27 60.41
C ASP A 1156 -27.71 -41.66 60.61
N ILE A 1157 -28.46 -41.54 59.50
CA ILE A 1157 -29.94 -41.66 59.34
C ILE A 1157 -30.94 -40.63 59.96
N LYS A 1158 -31.88 -40.24 59.08
CA LYS A 1158 -33.09 -39.39 59.21
C LYS A 1158 -34.11 -39.83 60.30
N THR A 1159 -34.91 -38.88 60.83
CA THR A 1159 -36.39 -38.80 60.58
C THR A 1159 -37.09 -37.53 61.11
N LYS A 1160 -38.25 -37.22 60.49
CA LYS A 1160 -39.52 -36.56 60.94
C LYS A 1160 -39.66 -36.11 62.43
N SER A 1161 -40.44 -35.06 62.78
CA SER A 1161 -41.28 -34.13 61.99
C SER A 1161 -41.81 -32.92 62.81
N SER A 1162 -42.40 -31.94 62.10
CA SER A 1162 -43.56 -31.08 62.47
C SER A 1162 -43.46 -30.08 63.65
N GLU A 1163 -43.23 -28.81 63.30
CA GLU A 1163 -43.60 -27.50 63.93
C GLU A 1163 -42.83 -26.42 63.11
N ASP A 1164 -43.30 -25.22 62.78
CA ASP A 1164 -44.64 -24.60 62.79
C ASP A 1164 -44.62 -23.36 61.84
N LEU A 1165 -45.77 -22.89 61.31
CA LEU A 1165 -45.99 -21.61 60.55
C LEU A 1165 -45.14 -21.34 59.26
N VAL A 1166 -45.72 -21.18 58.05
CA VAL A 1166 -46.34 -19.96 57.47
C VAL A 1166 -45.35 -18.76 57.41
N GLU A 1167 -44.96 -18.21 56.24
CA GLU A 1167 -45.46 -18.33 54.85
C GLU A 1167 -44.30 -18.31 53.79
N ASP A 1168 -44.56 -18.87 52.61
CA ASP A 1168 -43.70 -18.97 51.39
C ASP A 1168 -44.60 -18.49 50.21
N GLU A 1169 -44.16 -17.86 49.11
CA GLU A 1169 -43.50 -18.40 47.90
C GLU A 1169 -43.07 -17.19 47.01
N ARG A 1170 -42.10 -17.14 46.07
CA ARG A 1170 -41.45 -18.02 45.07
C ARG A 1170 -41.80 -17.57 43.62
N ASP A 1171 -40.82 -17.57 42.70
CA ASP A 1171 -40.94 -17.29 41.24
C ASP A 1171 -41.66 -18.46 40.47
N PRO A 1172 -41.73 -18.58 39.10
CA PRO A 1172 -41.28 -17.74 37.96
C PRO A 1172 -42.18 -17.74 36.66
N ASP A 1173 -41.67 -17.12 35.57
CA ASP A 1173 -41.74 -17.48 34.11
C ASP A 1173 -43.04 -17.65 33.24
N VAL A 1174 -43.17 -16.74 32.24
CA VAL A 1174 -43.32 -16.96 30.76
C VAL A 1174 -44.60 -17.62 30.11
N ILE A 1175 -45.48 -16.79 29.48
CA ILE A 1175 -45.95 -16.72 28.04
C ILE A 1175 -46.26 -18.05 27.24
N PRO A 1176 -47.27 -18.19 26.31
CA PRO A 1176 -48.53 -17.46 25.96
C PRO A 1176 -49.78 -18.37 25.64
N SER A 1177 -50.91 -17.82 25.16
CA SER A 1177 -51.71 -18.41 24.03
C SER A 1177 -52.67 -17.41 23.32
N GLN A 1178 -53.56 -17.86 22.41
CA GLN A 1178 -54.41 -17.06 21.49
C GLN A 1178 -55.87 -17.58 21.45
N TYR A 1179 -56.87 -16.74 21.04
CA TYR A 1179 -57.72 -16.98 19.84
C TYR A 1179 -58.73 -15.84 19.49
N VAL A 1180 -58.96 -15.64 18.19
CA VAL A 1180 -60.13 -15.07 17.43
C VAL A 1180 -61.28 -14.42 18.24
N GLY A 1181 -61.78 -13.18 18.04
CA GLY A 1181 -61.97 -12.35 16.83
C GLY A 1181 -63.46 -11.94 16.67
N GLY A 1182 -63.80 -10.67 16.35
CA GLY A 1182 -65.20 -10.27 16.06
C GLY A 1182 -65.59 -8.78 16.07
N SER A 1183 -65.63 -8.14 14.88
CA SER A 1183 -66.54 -7.05 14.42
C SER A 1183 -67.08 -5.94 15.35
N SER A 1184 -66.85 -4.66 15.01
CA SER A 1184 -67.87 -3.70 14.47
C SER A 1184 -67.45 -2.20 14.51
N ALA A 1185 -68.32 -1.30 14.05
CA ALA A 1185 -68.13 0.15 13.80
C ALA A 1185 -68.02 1.03 15.08
N GLY A 1186 -67.66 2.32 15.05
CA GLY A 1186 -67.28 3.25 13.97
C GLY A 1186 -67.95 4.64 14.11
N SER A 1187 -67.38 5.71 13.51
CA SER A 1187 -67.82 7.13 13.56
C SER A 1187 -67.66 7.85 14.93
N SER A 1188 -67.57 9.20 15.07
CA SER A 1188 -67.11 10.28 14.17
C SER A 1188 -67.02 11.66 14.87
N GLY A 1189 -65.93 12.42 14.65
CA GLY A 1189 -65.83 13.89 14.85
C GLY A 1189 -65.81 14.43 16.30
N SER A 1190 -65.55 15.73 16.56
CA SER A 1190 -64.85 16.77 15.77
C SER A 1190 -64.69 18.10 16.55
N ASN A 1191 -63.47 18.69 16.52
CA ASN A 1191 -63.12 20.08 16.95
C ASN A 1191 -63.28 20.39 18.48
N ALA A 1192 -62.56 21.33 19.10
CA ALA A 1192 -61.82 22.48 18.57
C ALA A 1192 -60.65 22.99 19.48
N SER A 1193 -59.93 24.00 18.97
CA SER A 1193 -59.18 25.07 19.67
C SER A 1193 -57.71 24.86 20.11
N ASN A 1194 -56.89 25.91 20.32
CA ASN A 1194 -56.62 27.13 19.52
C ASN A 1194 -55.35 27.87 20.05
N VAL A 1195 -54.76 28.80 19.26
CA VAL A 1195 -53.74 29.83 19.64
C VAL A 1195 -52.34 29.29 20.04
N GLY A 1196 -51.20 29.93 19.73
CA GLY A 1196 -50.94 31.11 18.89
C GLY A 1196 -49.89 32.09 19.48
N SER A 1197 -49.38 33.02 18.66
CA SER A 1197 -48.26 33.98 18.90
C SER A 1197 -46.84 33.37 18.77
N THR A 1198 -45.82 34.00 18.17
CA THR A 1198 -45.62 35.33 17.50
C THR A 1198 -44.28 35.26 16.71
N THR A 1199 -43.85 36.06 15.73
CA THR A 1199 -44.36 36.97 14.65
C THR A 1199 -43.11 37.48 13.90
N ALA A 1200 -43.06 37.95 12.65
CA ALA A 1200 -43.92 37.88 11.44
C ALA A 1200 -43.15 38.59 10.28
N GLY A 1201 -43.49 38.35 8.99
CA GLY A 1201 -42.91 39.14 7.88
C GLY A 1201 -43.14 38.61 6.46
N THR A 1202 -44.25 39.02 5.82
CA THR A 1202 -44.52 39.08 4.34
C THR A 1202 -44.06 37.91 3.44
N ALA A 1203 -44.91 37.08 2.80
CA ALA A 1203 -46.09 37.37 1.94
C ALA A 1203 -45.72 38.13 0.63
N THR A 1204 -46.25 37.82 -0.57
CA THR A 1204 -47.38 36.95 -0.97
C THR A 1204 -47.31 36.60 -2.48
N GLY A 1205 -48.04 35.56 -2.95
CA GLY A 1205 -48.36 35.39 -4.39
C GLY A 1205 -48.68 33.94 -4.78
N SER A 1206 -49.86 33.69 -5.38
CA SER A 1206 -50.33 32.33 -5.69
C SER A 1206 -51.23 32.21 -6.93
N SER A 1207 -51.32 30.98 -7.46
CA SER A 1207 -52.41 30.41 -8.29
C SER A 1207 -52.63 30.95 -9.71
N THR A 1208 -53.09 30.04 -10.58
CA THR A 1208 -53.17 30.16 -12.05
C THR A 1208 -54.60 30.30 -12.60
N SER A 1209 -54.79 31.09 -13.64
CA SER A 1209 -55.89 30.92 -14.62
C SER A 1209 -55.54 31.54 -15.99
N THR A 1210 -56.40 31.32 -16.99
CA THR A 1210 -56.06 31.24 -18.42
C THR A 1210 -56.30 32.48 -19.30
N ALA A 1211 -55.53 32.55 -20.40
CA ALA A 1211 -55.88 33.04 -21.75
C ALA A 1211 -55.94 34.54 -22.09
N VAL A 1212 -55.29 34.89 -23.21
CA VAL A 1212 -55.65 35.99 -24.14
C VAL A 1212 -55.34 35.55 -25.58
N VAL A 1213 -56.30 35.72 -26.49
CA VAL A 1213 -56.10 35.75 -27.96
C VAL A 1213 -56.98 36.88 -28.52
N ALA A 1214 -56.49 37.62 -29.52
CA ALA A 1214 -57.20 38.77 -30.10
C ALA A 1214 -58.11 38.41 -31.28
N ASN A 1215 -59.09 39.28 -31.58
CA ASN A 1215 -60.12 39.15 -32.62
C ASN A 1215 -60.23 40.51 -33.36
N ALA A 1216 -60.70 40.67 -34.61
CA ALA A 1216 -61.22 39.73 -35.62
C ALA A 1216 -60.53 40.01 -37.01
N ASN A 1217 -61.11 40.13 -38.22
CA ASN A 1217 -62.49 40.14 -38.75
C ASN A 1217 -62.52 39.93 -40.30
N ALA A 1218 -63.69 40.08 -40.92
CA ALA A 1218 -63.98 40.47 -42.32
C ALA A 1218 -64.04 39.39 -43.45
N ALA A 1219 -65.29 38.98 -43.74
CA ALA A 1219 -65.95 38.88 -45.06
C ALA A 1219 -65.39 38.04 -46.26
N ALA A 1220 -66.14 36.96 -46.56
CA ALA A 1220 -66.83 36.66 -47.84
C ALA A 1220 -66.12 36.06 -49.11
N SER A 1221 -66.66 34.88 -49.50
CA SER A 1221 -67.01 34.40 -50.86
C SER A 1221 -65.95 34.08 -51.97
N ALA A 1222 -65.70 32.78 -52.14
CA ALA A 1222 -66.11 31.93 -53.29
C ALA A 1222 -65.16 31.56 -54.48
N MET A 1223 -65.38 30.31 -54.95
CA MET A 1223 -65.10 29.65 -56.25
C MET A 1223 -63.78 28.86 -56.55
N SER A 1224 -64.04 27.63 -57.06
CA SER A 1224 -63.21 26.72 -57.91
C SER A 1224 -61.98 25.96 -57.34
N GLY A 1225 -61.89 24.67 -57.69
CA GLY A 1225 -60.73 23.77 -57.52
C GLY A 1225 -60.07 23.45 -58.89
N PRO A 1226 -59.66 22.19 -59.24
CA PRO A 1226 -59.96 20.90 -58.61
C PRO A 1226 -58.77 19.89 -58.46
N GLY A 1227 -59.04 18.73 -57.83
CA GLY A 1227 -58.31 17.46 -58.00
C GLY A 1227 -57.27 17.10 -56.91
N GLY A 1228 -57.18 15.86 -56.41
CA GLY A 1228 -58.11 14.72 -56.52
C GLY A 1228 -57.52 13.36 -56.08
N ALA A 1229 -58.37 12.46 -55.55
CA ALA A 1229 -58.16 11.01 -55.35
C ALA A 1229 -57.08 10.55 -54.30
N THR A 1230 -57.18 9.43 -53.55
CA THR A 1230 -58.23 8.39 -53.38
C THR A 1230 -58.02 7.54 -52.09
N SER A 1231 -59.11 7.19 -51.38
CA SER A 1231 -59.53 5.89 -50.77
C SER A 1231 -58.51 4.79 -50.31
N SER A 1232 -58.76 3.89 -49.33
CA SER A 1232 -59.85 3.69 -48.32
C SER A 1232 -59.68 2.36 -47.52
N ALA A 1233 -60.25 2.25 -46.29
CA ALA A 1233 -60.89 1.04 -45.68
C ALA A 1233 -60.08 -0.29 -45.52
N SER A 1234 -60.45 -1.33 -44.75
CA SER A 1234 -61.29 -1.59 -43.54
C SER A 1234 -60.82 -2.94 -42.93
N ALA A 1235 -60.90 -3.26 -41.63
CA ALA A 1235 -62.05 -3.87 -40.89
C ALA A 1235 -62.82 -4.97 -41.64
N THR A 1236 -63.21 -6.13 -41.08
CA THR A 1236 -63.03 -6.77 -39.72
C THR A 1236 -62.52 -8.24 -39.89
N ASP A 1237 -62.64 -9.30 -39.07
CA ASP A 1237 -63.17 -9.69 -37.72
C ASP A 1237 -62.46 -11.03 -37.30
N GLY A 1238 -62.61 -11.70 -36.14
CA GLY A 1238 -63.33 -11.38 -34.89
C GLY A 1238 -64.29 -12.48 -34.37
N HIS A 1239 -63.87 -13.40 -33.47
CA HIS A 1239 -64.80 -14.26 -32.69
C HIS A 1239 -64.25 -14.82 -31.34
N GLN A 1240 -64.90 -14.42 -30.24
CA GLN A 1240 -65.14 -15.12 -28.95
C GLN A 1240 -63.99 -15.60 -28.02
N CYS A 1241 -64.31 -15.62 -26.71
CA CYS A 1241 -63.42 -15.91 -25.58
C CYS A 1241 -63.95 -17.09 -24.74
N ALA A 1242 -63.06 -17.86 -24.08
CA ALA A 1242 -63.07 -18.06 -22.61
C ALA A 1242 -62.05 -19.14 -22.13
N SER A 1243 -61.70 -19.04 -20.84
CA SER A 1243 -61.10 -20.07 -19.95
C SER A 1243 -59.74 -20.73 -20.27
N ALA A 1244 -58.75 -20.37 -19.43
CA ALA A 1244 -57.86 -21.24 -18.64
C ALA A 1244 -56.99 -22.38 -19.23
N THR A 1245 -55.77 -22.47 -18.66
CA THR A 1245 -54.89 -23.66 -18.50
C THR A 1245 -54.13 -24.29 -19.69
N ALA A 1246 -52.88 -24.71 -19.36
CA ALA A 1246 -52.12 -25.86 -19.88
C ALA A 1246 -51.76 -25.98 -21.39
N ALA A 1247 -50.57 -25.50 -21.73
CA ALA A 1247 -49.44 -26.21 -22.38
C ALA A 1247 -49.64 -27.32 -23.47
N ALA A 1248 -48.85 -27.14 -24.55
CA ALA A 1248 -48.07 -28.15 -25.32
C ALA A 1248 -48.69 -28.91 -26.51
N GLY A 1249 -47.78 -29.34 -27.41
CA GLY A 1249 -48.02 -29.89 -28.76
C GLY A 1249 -47.47 -28.95 -29.85
N GLY A 1250 -46.64 -29.32 -30.83
CA GLY A 1250 -46.18 -30.64 -31.31
C GLY A 1250 -46.70 -30.88 -32.75
N GLY A 1251 -45.89 -31.24 -33.76
CA GLY A 1251 -44.44 -31.45 -33.84
C GLY A 1251 -44.01 -31.79 -35.29
N ALA A 1252 -42.76 -32.23 -35.50
CA ALA A 1252 -42.24 -32.73 -36.79
C ALA A 1252 -41.35 -33.98 -36.57
N SER A 1253 -41.05 -34.75 -37.62
CA SER A 1253 -40.79 -36.20 -37.50
C SER A 1253 -39.43 -36.74 -37.97
N LYS A 1254 -39.10 -37.96 -37.48
CA LYS A 1254 -37.91 -38.81 -37.76
C LYS A 1254 -36.59 -38.31 -37.12
N TRP A 1255 -35.66 -39.16 -36.67
CA TRP A 1255 -35.53 -40.64 -36.76
C TRP A 1255 -34.84 -41.22 -35.50
N SER A 1256 -34.88 -42.54 -35.29
CA SER A 1256 -34.26 -43.30 -34.17
C SER A 1256 -34.09 -44.78 -34.60
N PRO A 1257 -33.33 -45.67 -33.89
CA PRO A 1257 -33.85 -46.30 -32.67
C PRO A 1257 -32.83 -46.77 -31.59
N ASN A 1258 -33.40 -47.25 -30.46
CA ASN A 1258 -32.90 -48.25 -29.48
C ASN A 1258 -31.91 -47.90 -28.34
N GLY A 1259 -32.47 -47.66 -27.14
CA GLY A 1259 -32.17 -48.40 -25.89
C GLY A 1259 -30.87 -48.11 -25.09
N ASN A 1260 -30.81 -48.34 -23.78
CA ASN A 1260 -31.78 -48.97 -22.86
C ASN A 1260 -31.42 -48.70 -21.36
N VAL A 1261 -32.36 -49.01 -20.44
CA VAL A 1261 -32.17 -49.21 -18.97
C VAL A 1261 -31.95 -47.99 -18.03
N SER A 1262 -32.61 -48.12 -16.87
CA SER A 1262 -32.74 -47.27 -15.67
C SER A 1262 -31.49 -47.19 -14.75
N THR A 1263 -31.46 -46.45 -13.63
CA THR A 1263 -32.49 -45.65 -12.91
C THR A 1263 -31.99 -44.23 -12.63
#